data_AF-A0AAE6V0M4-F1
#
_entry.id   AF-A0AAE6V0M4-F1
#
_cell.length_a   1.000
_cell.length_b   1.000
_cell.length_c   1.000
_cell.angle_alpha   90.00
_cell.angle_beta   90.00
_cell.angle_gamma   90.00
#
_symmetry.space_group_name_H-M   'P 1'
#
loop_
_entity.id
_entity.type
_entity.pdbx_description
1 polymer ?
#
loop_
_entity_poly.entity_id
_entity_poly.type
_entity_poly.pdbx_seq_one_letter_code
_entity_poly.pdbx_strand_id
1 'polypeptide(L)'
;MPSKKTDAPKQSEAAGTQTPDRANTNAKLQSLETFRSDATGQALRTNQGVKIADNQNSLKAGARGPSLLEDFIMREKITHFDHERIPERIVHARGTGAHGYFQSYGNHADLTKAGFLQDPDKITPVFVRFSTVQGPRGSGDTVRDVRGFAVKFYTDEGNFDLVGNNMPVFFIQDAIKFPDFVHAVKPEPHNEIPTGGSAHDTFWDFVSLVPESAHMVMWAMSDRAIPRSLRMMEGFGVHTFRLINAEGVASFVKFHWKPRQGVHSLLWDEAQKLAGKDTDFQRRDLWEAIETGDYPEWELGVQIVPEADEHKFDFDLLDPTKIIPEELVPVTPLGKMVLNRNPDNFFAEVEQVAFCPGHIVPGIDFTNDPLLQGRLFSYTDTQISRLGGPNFHQIPINRPVAPNHNNQRDALHQHVVHKGRASYEPNSIDGGWPKETPAAAQDGGFESYQERIDAHKIRQRSESFGDHFSQARLFFQSMSPTEQQHIIKAYSFELGKVEREHIRAREVNEILANIDLKLAAAVAANLGLPAPKAGTVQVKGSQLAQSPALSQMNHPGSVGIKGRKIAVLVANGVDAASVDKLIKALEAHSARPMLLGPTSAPVKATDGKQLPVEASMEGMPSIMFDGIVVPSGKASTDALAASGLAKHFLLEGYKHLKAMVLTKELATGLGLKEDKGLLLADDQKAVDAFVKAVEGHRVWEREAAAEAVPA
;
A
#
# COMPACT_ATOMS: atom_id res chain seq x y z
N MET A 1 40.40 -8.63 -18.43
CA MET A 1 39.90 -7.97 -19.64
C MET A 1 39.78 -6.48 -19.36
N PRO A 2 40.11 -5.58 -20.30
CA PRO A 2 40.14 -4.15 -20.02
C PRO A 2 38.71 -3.66 -19.77
N SER A 3 38.55 -2.93 -18.66
CA SER A 3 37.37 -2.15 -18.32
C SER A 3 37.02 -1.24 -19.51
N LYS A 4 35.97 -1.62 -20.26
CA LYS A 4 35.31 -0.68 -21.15
C LYS A 4 34.60 0.32 -20.25
N LYS A 5 35.00 1.60 -20.37
CA LYS A 5 34.14 2.72 -20.00
C LYS A 5 32.76 2.43 -20.58
N THR A 6 31.79 2.21 -19.70
CA THR A 6 30.37 2.23 -20.07
C THR A 6 30.11 3.64 -20.56
N ASP A 7 29.90 3.81 -21.86
CA ASP A 7 29.35 5.05 -22.41
C ASP A 7 28.11 5.40 -21.58
N ALA A 8 28.00 6.67 -21.17
CA ALA A 8 26.82 7.13 -20.45
C ALA A 8 25.58 6.75 -21.27
N PRO A 9 24.54 6.15 -20.65
CA PRO A 9 23.35 5.75 -21.40
C PRO A 9 22.81 6.97 -22.15
N LYS A 10 22.65 6.85 -23.47
CA LYS A 10 22.06 7.91 -24.28
C LYS A 10 20.70 8.26 -23.68
N GLN A 11 20.47 9.55 -23.46
CA GLN A 11 19.20 10.02 -22.95
C GLN A 11 18.09 9.68 -23.96
N SER A 12 17.13 8.86 -23.52
CA SER A 12 16.00 8.47 -24.35
C SER A 12 15.01 9.63 -24.48
N GLU A 13 14.72 10.06 -25.71
CA GLU A 13 13.64 11.01 -25.98
C GLU A 13 12.25 10.40 -25.70
N ALA A 14 12.16 9.06 -25.64
CA ALA A 14 10.91 8.33 -25.36
C ALA A 14 10.58 8.21 -23.86
N ALA A 15 11.55 8.47 -22.96
CA ALA A 15 11.36 8.39 -21.51
C ALA A 15 10.45 9.52 -20.94
N GLY A 16 9.99 10.45 -21.77
CA GLY A 16 9.12 11.56 -21.37
C GLY A 16 9.88 12.72 -20.72
N THR A 17 9.19 13.46 -19.84
CA THR A 17 9.74 14.59 -19.08
C THR A 17 10.93 14.16 -18.22
N GLN A 18 11.98 14.99 -18.20
CA GLN A 18 13.15 14.79 -17.34
C GLN A 18 12.77 15.04 -15.87
N THR A 19 12.21 14.04 -15.21
CA THR A 19 11.91 14.05 -13.78
C THR A 19 13.15 13.60 -12.97
N PRO A 20 13.37 14.16 -11.76
CA PRO A 20 14.49 13.79 -10.89
C PRO A 20 14.69 12.28 -10.69
N ASP A 21 13.61 11.50 -10.64
CA ASP A 21 13.66 10.05 -10.41
C ASP A 21 14.39 9.27 -11.52
N ARG A 22 14.42 9.78 -12.76
CA ARG A 22 15.08 9.13 -13.90
C ARG A 22 16.61 9.10 -13.78
N ALA A 23 17.19 9.95 -12.94
CA ALA A 23 18.61 9.92 -12.62
C ALA A 23 18.98 8.81 -11.61
N ASN A 24 18.00 8.28 -10.88
CA ASN A 24 18.25 7.26 -9.87
C ASN A 24 18.51 5.90 -10.50
N THR A 25 19.51 5.18 -10.01
CA THR A 25 19.87 3.85 -10.51
C THR A 25 20.32 2.95 -9.37
N ASN A 26 20.26 1.64 -9.59
CA ASN A 26 20.76 0.60 -8.70
C ASN A 26 21.04 -0.67 -9.53
N ALA A 27 21.61 -1.72 -8.93
CA ALA A 27 21.97 -2.94 -9.66
C ALA A 27 20.77 -3.60 -10.36
N LYS A 28 19.56 -3.54 -9.77
CA LYS A 28 18.36 -4.09 -10.40
C LYS A 28 17.95 -3.29 -11.63
N LEU A 29 17.91 -1.97 -11.55
CA LEU A 29 17.58 -1.09 -12.67
C LEU A 29 18.58 -1.25 -13.82
N GLN A 30 19.88 -1.33 -13.49
CA GLN A 30 20.93 -1.62 -14.47
C GLN A 30 20.71 -2.98 -15.17
N SER A 31 20.27 -4.01 -14.43
CA SER A 31 19.94 -5.31 -15.03
C SER A 31 18.73 -5.26 -15.97
N LEU A 32 17.84 -4.28 -15.81
CA LEU A 32 16.68 -4.09 -16.67
C LEU A 32 17.03 -3.40 -18.00
N GLU A 33 18.15 -2.69 -18.09
CA GLU A 33 18.55 -1.95 -19.30
C GLU A 33 18.66 -2.84 -20.54
N THR A 34 19.05 -4.12 -20.38
CA THR A 34 19.10 -5.07 -21.50
C THR A 34 17.73 -5.45 -22.06
N PHE A 35 16.64 -5.12 -21.36
CA PHE A 35 15.26 -5.39 -21.75
C PHE A 35 14.48 -4.13 -22.11
N ARG A 36 15.08 -2.94 -21.93
CA ARG A 36 14.46 -1.68 -22.32
C ARG A 36 14.59 -1.47 -23.82
N SER A 37 13.52 -0.96 -24.41
CA SER A 37 13.45 -0.67 -25.85
C SER A 37 13.14 0.81 -26.04
N ASP A 38 14.04 1.53 -26.72
CA ASP A 38 13.82 2.91 -27.16
C ASP A 38 13.64 2.93 -28.68
N ALA A 39 12.45 3.35 -29.11
CA ALA A 39 12.08 3.39 -30.52
C ALA A 39 12.43 4.72 -31.22
N THR A 40 13.06 5.67 -30.52
CA THR A 40 13.47 6.96 -31.10
C THR A 40 14.36 6.76 -32.32
N GLY A 41 13.96 7.32 -33.46
CA GLY A 41 14.68 7.20 -34.74
C GLY A 41 14.62 5.81 -35.40
N GLN A 42 13.82 4.87 -34.87
CA GLN A 42 13.65 3.54 -35.45
C GLN A 42 12.46 3.46 -36.42
N ALA A 43 12.53 2.55 -37.39
CA ALA A 43 11.40 2.27 -38.27
C ALA A 43 10.34 1.41 -37.55
N LEU A 44 9.05 1.71 -37.76
CA LEU A 44 7.96 0.84 -37.35
C LEU A 44 8.09 -0.52 -38.08
N ARG A 45 7.99 -1.62 -37.32
CA ARG A 45 8.16 -2.98 -37.83
C ARG A 45 7.12 -3.93 -37.26
N THR A 46 6.96 -5.07 -37.92
CA THR A 46 6.35 -6.28 -37.34
C THR A 46 7.26 -6.86 -36.25
N ASN A 47 6.72 -7.76 -35.44
CA ASN A 47 7.49 -8.51 -34.43
C ASN A 47 8.57 -9.40 -35.06
N GLN A 48 8.44 -9.73 -36.34
CA GLN A 48 9.47 -10.43 -37.14
C GLN A 48 10.51 -9.48 -37.76
N GLY A 49 10.46 -8.18 -37.47
CA GLY A 49 11.42 -7.19 -37.94
C GLY A 49 11.17 -6.63 -39.34
N VAL A 50 10.02 -6.89 -39.96
CA VAL A 50 9.67 -6.38 -41.30
C VAL A 50 9.21 -4.93 -41.20
N LYS A 51 9.79 -4.00 -41.98
CA LYS A 51 9.36 -2.59 -41.98
C LYS A 51 7.93 -2.45 -42.51
N ILE A 52 7.12 -1.62 -41.84
CA ILE A 52 5.74 -1.34 -42.23
C ILE A 52 5.70 -0.04 -43.03
N ALA A 53 5.16 -0.11 -44.25
CA ALA A 53 5.01 1.06 -45.12
C ALA A 53 3.76 1.90 -44.79
N ASP A 54 2.63 1.24 -44.50
CA ASP A 54 1.36 1.87 -44.13
C ASP A 54 0.74 1.13 -42.93
N ASN A 55 0.56 1.84 -41.82
CA ASN A 55 -0.07 1.33 -40.59
C ASN A 55 -1.50 1.88 -40.38
N GLN A 56 -2.04 2.54 -41.41
CA GLN A 56 -3.35 3.21 -41.38
C GLN A 56 -4.43 2.38 -42.07
N ASN A 57 -4.04 1.44 -42.96
CA ASN A 57 -4.95 0.67 -43.78
C ASN A 57 -4.66 -0.83 -43.72
N SER A 58 -5.72 -1.63 -43.70
CA SER A 58 -5.64 -3.05 -44.07
C SER A 58 -5.44 -3.20 -45.58
N LEU A 59 -4.77 -4.28 -45.99
CA LEU A 59 -4.72 -4.71 -47.39
C LEU A 59 -6.11 -5.16 -47.85
N LYS A 60 -6.58 -4.59 -48.97
CA LYS A 60 -7.91 -4.80 -49.53
C LYS A 60 -7.86 -5.02 -51.04
N ALA A 61 -8.88 -5.68 -51.60
CA ALA A 61 -9.09 -5.77 -53.05
C ALA A 61 -9.62 -4.44 -53.63
N GLY A 62 -8.73 -3.44 -53.72
CA GLY A 62 -9.06 -2.06 -54.09
C GLY A 62 -9.45 -1.21 -52.89
N ALA A 63 -9.41 0.13 -53.04
CA ALA A 63 -9.56 1.08 -51.94
C ALA A 63 -10.88 0.90 -51.13
N ARG A 64 -11.94 0.43 -51.79
CA ARG A 64 -13.28 0.19 -51.23
C ARG A 64 -13.71 -1.29 -51.28
N GLY A 65 -12.75 -2.21 -51.47
CA GLY A 65 -12.99 -3.65 -51.50
C GLY A 65 -12.87 -4.32 -50.12
N PRO A 66 -13.11 -5.64 -50.04
CA PRO A 66 -12.94 -6.41 -48.80
C PRO A 66 -11.47 -6.52 -48.38
N SER A 67 -11.22 -6.66 -47.07
CA SER A 67 -9.91 -6.99 -46.52
C SER A 67 -9.47 -8.40 -46.92
N LEU A 68 -8.16 -8.58 -47.13
CA LEU A 68 -7.58 -9.85 -47.58
C LEU A 68 -6.88 -10.59 -46.43
N LEU A 69 -7.06 -11.91 -46.36
CA LEU A 69 -6.47 -12.74 -45.30
C LEU A 69 -4.93 -12.81 -45.39
N GLU A 70 -4.36 -12.55 -46.57
CA GLU A 70 -2.91 -12.50 -46.76
C GLU A 70 -2.23 -11.33 -46.03
N ASP A 71 -3.00 -10.38 -45.48
CA ASP A 71 -2.50 -9.28 -44.65
C ASP A 71 -1.95 -9.77 -43.30
N PHE A 72 -0.67 -10.15 -43.29
CA PHE A 72 0.00 -10.62 -42.08
C PHE A 72 0.33 -9.49 -41.10
N ILE A 73 0.45 -8.24 -41.55
CA ILE A 73 0.75 -7.09 -40.68
C ILE A 73 -0.46 -6.82 -39.79
N MET A 74 -1.65 -6.72 -40.40
CA MET A 74 -2.90 -6.53 -39.67
C MET A 74 -3.16 -7.70 -38.72
N ARG A 75 -3.03 -8.95 -39.20
CA ARG A 75 -3.25 -10.13 -38.36
C ARG A 75 -2.29 -10.17 -37.17
N GLU A 76 -0.99 -9.97 -37.37
CA GLU A 76 -0.01 -10.00 -36.27
C GLU A 76 -0.31 -8.93 -35.21
N LYS A 77 -0.62 -7.70 -35.64
CA LYS A 77 -0.96 -6.59 -34.74
C LYS A 77 -2.23 -6.86 -33.93
N ILE A 78 -3.29 -7.34 -34.58
CA ILE A 78 -4.56 -7.68 -33.91
C ILE A 78 -4.39 -8.89 -33.00
N THR A 79 -3.69 -9.94 -33.42
CA THR A 79 -3.42 -11.11 -32.58
C THR A 79 -2.67 -10.73 -31.31
N HIS A 80 -1.66 -9.86 -31.37
CA HIS A 80 -1.00 -9.40 -30.14
C HIS A 80 -1.96 -8.62 -29.24
N PHE A 81 -2.76 -7.71 -29.80
CA PHE A 81 -3.76 -6.94 -29.06
C PHE A 81 -4.79 -7.85 -28.35
N ASP A 82 -5.32 -8.85 -29.05
CA ASP A 82 -6.31 -9.81 -28.55
C ASP A 82 -5.80 -10.65 -27.37
N HIS A 83 -4.47 -10.75 -27.21
CA HIS A 83 -3.80 -11.53 -26.17
C HIS A 83 -3.02 -10.66 -25.16
N GLU A 84 -3.31 -9.36 -25.06
CA GLU A 84 -2.62 -8.47 -24.11
C GLU A 84 -2.94 -8.76 -22.63
N ARG A 85 -4.11 -9.32 -22.33
CA ARG A 85 -4.56 -9.51 -20.95
C ARG A 85 -4.13 -10.88 -20.42
N ILE A 86 -3.46 -10.87 -19.27
CA ILE A 86 -3.21 -12.04 -18.43
C ILE A 86 -4.22 -12.08 -17.27
N PRO A 87 -4.39 -13.22 -16.58
CA PRO A 87 -5.15 -13.26 -15.34
C PRO A 87 -4.60 -12.24 -14.34
N GLU A 88 -5.48 -11.51 -13.67
CA GLU A 88 -5.07 -10.71 -12.52
C GLU A 88 -4.74 -11.61 -11.31
N ARG A 89 -4.19 -11.01 -10.25
CA ARG A 89 -4.00 -11.74 -8.98
C ARG A 89 -5.37 -12.05 -8.36
N ILE A 90 -5.52 -13.25 -7.77
CA ILE A 90 -6.79 -13.68 -7.14
C ILE A 90 -7.26 -12.69 -6.05
N VAL A 91 -6.30 -12.27 -5.22
CA VAL A 91 -6.41 -11.18 -4.24
C VAL A 91 -5.32 -10.16 -4.52
N HIS A 92 -5.49 -8.93 -4.04
CA HIS A 92 -4.52 -7.86 -4.27
C HIS A 92 -4.32 -7.51 -5.75
N ALA A 93 -5.37 -7.65 -6.57
CA ALA A 93 -5.35 -7.36 -8.01
C ALA A 93 -5.06 -5.87 -8.27
N ARG A 94 -5.78 -4.97 -7.58
CA ARG A 94 -5.53 -3.53 -7.66
C ARG A 94 -4.29 -3.15 -6.86
N GLY A 95 -3.25 -2.69 -7.56
CA GLY A 95 -2.01 -2.25 -6.92
C GLY A 95 -1.19 -1.29 -7.78
N THR A 96 -0.12 -0.77 -7.18
CA THR A 96 0.90 0.07 -7.80
C THR A 96 2.26 -0.30 -7.24
N GLY A 97 3.34 -0.07 -7.99
CA GLY A 97 4.68 -0.42 -7.55
C GLY A 97 5.75 0.56 -7.98
N ALA A 98 6.85 0.57 -7.24
CA ALA A 98 7.98 1.46 -7.45
C ALA A 98 9.30 0.76 -7.09
N HIS A 99 10.36 1.22 -7.74
CA HIS A 99 11.73 0.82 -7.43
C HIS A 99 12.32 1.69 -6.32
N GLY A 100 13.29 1.12 -5.62
CA GLY A 100 14.01 1.82 -4.58
C GLY A 100 15.25 1.07 -4.14
N TYR A 101 15.68 1.36 -2.93
CA TYR A 101 16.74 0.62 -2.26
C TYR A 101 16.46 0.48 -0.77
N PHE A 102 17.08 -0.54 -0.17
CA PHE A 102 17.21 -0.74 1.25
C PHE A 102 18.68 -0.60 1.65
N GLN A 103 18.91 -0.02 2.83
CA GLN A 103 20.21 0.11 3.46
C GLN A 103 20.09 -0.22 4.95
N SER A 104 20.93 -1.13 5.43
CA SER A 104 20.97 -1.44 6.86
C SER A 104 21.60 -0.29 7.65
N TYR A 105 21.19 -0.11 8.91
CA TYR A 105 21.82 0.87 9.81
C TYR A 105 23.14 0.39 10.40
N GLY A 106 23.40 -0.91 10.38
CA GLY A 106 24.60 -1.49 10.96
C GLY A 106 24.76 -2.96 10.59
N ASN A 107 25.64 -3.63 11.31
CA ASN A 107 25.82 -5.06 11.21
C ASN A 107 24.93 -5.75 12.24
N HIS A 108 24.04 -6.64 11.80
CA HIS A 108 23.13 -7.41 12.65
C HIS A 108 23.49 -8.90 12.74
N ALA A 109 24.78 -9.24 12.62
CA ALA A 109 25.30 -10.62 12.66
C ALA A 109 24.88 -11.40 13.91
N ASP A 110 24.79 -10.74 15.06
CA ASP A 110 24.36 -11.37 16.33
C ASP A 110 22.94 -11.95 16.23
N LEU A 111 22.11 -11.40 15.33
CA LEU A 111 20.72 -11.77 15.12
C LEU A 111 20.52 -12.66 13.89
N THR A 112 21.23 -12.38 12.79
CA THR A 112 21.02 -13.07 11.51
C THR A 112 22.29 -13.12 10.68
N LYS A 113 22.47 -14.20 9.92
CA LYS A 113 23.50 -14.29 8.86
C LYS A 113 23.06 -13.76 7.49
N ALA A 114 21.86 -13.17 7.37
CA ALA A 114 21.34 -12.68 6.09
C ALA A 114 22.20 -11.53 5.53
N GLY A 115 22.77 -11.72 4.34
CA GLY A 115 23.79 -10.82 3.78
C GLY A 115 23.37 -9.35 3.58
N PHE A 116 22.07 -9.06 3.43
CA PHE A 116 21.57 -7.69 3.26
C PHE A 116 21.47 -6.87 4.57
N LEU A 117 21.72 -7.51 5.72
CA LEU A 117 21.68 -6.91 7.06
C LEU A 117 23.06 -6.86 7.74
N GLN A 118 24.14 -7.11 7.01
CA GLN A 118 25.50 -7.21 7.57
C GLN A 118 26.33 -5.93 7.40
N ASP A 119 26.06 -5.14 6.35
CA ASP A 119 26.91 -4.04 5.94
C ASP A 119 26.06 -2.76 5.72
N PRO A 120 26.27 -1.70 6.52
CA PRO A 120 25.54 -0.45 6.36
C PRO A 120 25.90 0.31 5.07
N ASP A 121 27.05 0.05 4.44
CA ASP A 121 27.44 0.68 3.18
C ASP A 121 26.83 -0.02 1.96
N LYS A 122 26.24 -1.21 2.16
CA LYS A 122 25.63 -2.00 1.11
C LYS A 122 24.24 -1.49 0.76
N ILE A 123 24.04 -1.19 -0.52
CA ILE A 123 22.75 -0.83 -1.10
C ILE A 123 22.10 -2.07 -1.70
N THR A 124 21.00 -2.52 -1.10
CA THR A 124 20.19 -3.63 -1.63
C THR A 124 19.06 -3.06 -2.48
N PRO A 125 19.02 -3.29 -3.80
CA PRO A 125 17.88 -2.85 -4.61
C PRO A 125 16.58 -3.46 -4.10
N VAL A 126 15.49 -2.70 -4.17
CA VAL A 126 14.15 -3.22 -3.87
C VAL A 126 13.14 -2.86 -4.95
N PHE A 127 12.11 -3.70 -5.08
CA PHE A 127 10.88 -3.34 -5.76
C PHE A 127 9.71 -3.56 -4.80
N VAL A 128 8.87 -2.54 -4.64
CA VAL A 128 7.71 -2.58 -3.76
C VAL A 128 6.45 -2.56 -4.58
N ARG A 129 5.46 -3.37 -4.17
CA ARG A 129 4.09 -3.27 -4.66
C ARG A 129 3.14 -3.12 -3.49
N PHE A 130 2.37 -2.05 -3.55
CA PHE A 130 1.22 -1.82 -2.68
C PHE A 130 -0.07 -2.22 -3.38
N SER A 131 -1.09 -2.59 -2.62
CA SER A 131 -2.37 -3.01 -3.19
C SER A 131 -3.52 -2.93 -2.20
N THR A 132 -4.76 -2.87 -2.67
CA THR A 132 -5.93 -3.29 -1.87
C THR A 132 -5.99 -4.81 -1.82
N VAL A 133 -7.09 -5.45 -1.38
CA VAL A 133 -7.24 -6.92 -1.35
C VAL A 133 -8.41 -7.40 -2.20
N GLN A 134 -9.60 -6.86 -1.94
CA GLN A 134 -10.87 -7.40 -2.44
C GLN A 134 -11.07 -7.07 -3.92
N GLY A 135 -10.87 -5.81 -4.29
CA GLY A 135 -11.25 -5.31 -5.61
C GLY A 135 -10.42 -5.90 -6.77
N PRO A 136 -11.03 -6.03 -7.97
CA PRO A 136 -10.31 -6.39 -9.19
C PRO A 136 -9.37 -5.26 -9.62
N ARG A 137 -8.51 -5.47 -10.62
CA ARG A 137 -7.45 -4.50 -11.00
C ARG A 137 -7.93 -3.08 -11.33
N GLY A 138 -9.21 -2.93 -11.68
CA GLY A 138 -9.86 -1.66 -12.03
C GLY A 138 -10.65 -1.00 -10.89
N SER A 139 -10.62 -1.54 -9.66
CA SER A 139 -11.32 -0.92 -8.51
C SER A 139 -10.65 0.39 -8.06
N GLY A 140 -11.34 1.17 -7.23
CA GLY A 140 -10.80 2.41 -6.64
C GLY A 140 -9.73 2.15 -5.57
N ASP A 141 -8.81 3.11 -5.42
CA ASP A 141 -7.70 3.04 -4.46
C ASP A 141 -8.11 3.29 -3.00
N THR A 142 -9.03 4.25 -2.76
CA THR A 142 -9.36 4.75 -1.42
C THR A 142 -10.54 4.03 -0.76
N VAL A 143 -10.78 2.77 -1.14
CA VAL A 143 -11.78 1.91 -0.51
C VAL A 143 -11.40 1.57 0.94
N ARG A 144 -12.38 1.19 1.78
CA ARG A 144 -12.10 0.57 3.08
C ARG A 144 -11.68 -0.87 2.83
N ASP A 145 -10.39 -1.13 3.00
CA ASP A 145 -9.81 -2.46 2.76
C ASP A 145 -8.48 -2.56 3.49
N VAL A 146 -7.96 -3.77 3.64
CA VAL A 146 -6.55 -3.96 4.00
C VAL A 146 -5.69 -3.48 2.84
N ARG A 147 -4.48 -2.98 3.13
CA ARG A 147 -3.47 -2.73 2.10
C ARG A 147 -2.39 -3.78 2.16
N GLY A 148 -2.11 -4.43 1.04
CA GLY A 148 -0.91 -5.24 0.86
C GLY A 148 0.33 -4.35 0.74
N PHE A 149 1.42 -4.79 1.35
CA PHE A 149 2.72 -4.13 1.34
C PHE A 149 3.80 -5.20 1.09
N ALA A 150 4.06 -5.49 -0.18
CA ALA A 150 5.03 -6.49 -0.60
C ALA A 150 6.35 -5.85 -1.05
N VAL A 151 7.46 -6.28 -0.45
CA VAL A 151 8.82 -5.78 -0.74
C VAL A 151 9.68 -6.93 -1.23
N LYS A 152 10.24 -6.82 -2.43
CA LYS A 152 11.24 -7.74 -2.98
C LYS A 152 12.61 -7.11 -2.82
N PHE A 153 13.47 -7.76 -2.07
CA PHE A 153 14.87 -7.44 -1.90
C PHE A 153 15.69 -8.24 -2.91
N TYR A 154 16.42 -7.57 -3.79
CA TYR A 154 17.35 -8.22 -4.70
C TYR A 154 18.71 -8.32 -4.03
N THR A 155 18.89 -9.33 -3.16
CA THR A 155 20.14 -9.51 -2.41
C THR A 155 21.18 -10.25 -3.25
N ASP A 156 22.43 -10.26 -2.80
CA ASP A 156 23.51 -11.02 -3.44
C ASP A 156 23.40 -12.54 -3.20
N GLU A 157 22.58 -12.95 -2.24
CA GLU A 157 22.37 -14.35 -1.83
C GLU A 157 21.00 -14.88 -2.30
N GLY A 158 20.33 -14.15 -3.21
CA GLY A 158 19.01 -14.49 -3.75
C GLY A 158 17.96 -13.41 -3.47
N ASN A 159 16.77 -13.58 -4.04
CA ASN A 159 15.67 -12.66 -3.77
C ASN A 159 15.00 -13.02 -2.44
N PHE A 160 14.80 -12.02 -1.57
CA PHE A 160 13.97 -12.14 -0.37
C PHE A 160 12.67 -11.35 -0.57
N ASP A 161 11.51 -11.96 -0.32
CA ASP A 161 10.22 -11.28 -0.41
C ASP A 161 9.54 -11.17 0.96
N LEU A 162 9.48 -9.95 1.49
CA LEU A 162 8.67 -9.62 2.66
C LEU A 162 7.26 -9.24 2.20
N VAL A 163 6.34 -10.21 2.24
CA VAL A 163 4.97 -10.07 1.73
C VAL A 163 3.98 -9.80 2.87
N GLY A 164 3.89 -8.54 3.26
CA GLY A 164 3.11 -8.06 4.39
C GLY A 164 1.81 -7.35 4.04
N ASN A 165 1.15 -6.83 5.07
CA ASN A 165 -0.02 -5.94 5.02
C ASN A 165 0.24 -4.66 5.83
N ASN A 166 -0.64 -3.67 5.73
CA ASN A 166 -0.59 -2.46 6.56
C ASN A 166 -1.20 -2.64 7.96
N MET A 167 -1.59 -3.85 8.32
CA MET A 167 -2.15 -4.23 9.61
C MET A 167 -1.36 -5.44 10.16
N PRO A 168 -1.13 -5.53 11.48
CA PRO A 168 -0.19 -6.47 12.08
C PRO A 168 -0.75 -7.89 12.30
N VAL A 169 -2.00 -8.13 11.92
CA VAL A 169 -2.71 -9.42 12.09
C VAL A 169 -3.45 -9.80 10.82
N PHE A 170 -4.01 -11.01 10.79
CA PHE A 170 -4.85 -11.51 9.72
C PHE A 170 -6.24 -11.94 10.23
N PHE A 171 -7.20 -12.13 9.31
CA PHE A 171 -8.59 -12.47 9.64
C PHE A 171 -8.79 -13.91 10.12
N ILE A 172 -7.87 -14.80 9.78
CA ILE A 172 -7.99 -16.24 10.01
C ILE A 172 -6.67 -16.79 10.52
N GLN A 173 -6.75 -17.90 11.23
CA GLN A 173 -5.61 -18.56 11.85
C GLN A 173 -4.96 -19.61 10.96
N ASP A 174 -5.73 -20.28 10.09
CA ASP A 174 -5.25 -21.40 9.28
C ASP A 174 -5.54 -21.18 7.80
N ALA A 175 -4.55 -21.47 6.95
CA ALA A 175 -4.64 -21.27 5.51
C ALA A 175 -5.76 -22.07 4.83
N ILE A 176 -6.24 -23.16 5.41
CA ILE A 176 -7.37 -23.92 4.85
C ILE A 176 -8.65 -23.08 4.76
N LYS A 177 -8.80 -22.07 5.64
CA LYS A 177 -9.94 -21.13 5.64
C LYS A 177 -9.78 -19.97 4.67
N PHE A 178 -8.63 -19.83 4.02
CA PHE A 178 -8.34 -18.69 3.14
C PHE A 178 -9.33 -18.59 1.98
N PRO A 179 -9.68 -19.67 1.24
CA PRO A 179 -10.70 -19.59 0.20
C PRO A 179 -12.07 -19.19 0.75
N ASP A 180 -12.48 -19.73 1.91
CA ASP A 180 -13.77 -19.39 2.52
C ASP A 180 -13.86 -17.91 2.88
N PHE A 181 -12.83 -17.38 3.55
CA PHE A 181 -12.75 -15.96 3.89
C PHE A 181 -12.73 -15.08 2.64
N VAL A 182 -11.90 -15.41 1.65
CA VAL A 182 -11.78 -14.62 0.42
C VAL A 182 -13.10 -14.65 -0.36
N HIS A 183 -13.78 -15.78 -0.47
CA HIS A 183 -15.10 -15.85 -1.10
C HIS A 183 -16.14 -15.03 -0.33
N ALA A 184 -16.08 -15.00 1.00
CA ALA A 184 -17.01 -14.25 1.82
C ALA A 184 -16.87 -12.72 1.64
N VAL A 185 -15.64 -12.20 1.49
CA VAL A 185 -15.38 -10.76 1.30
C VAL A 185 -15.42 -10.30 -0.16
N LYS A 186 -15.20 -11.21 -1.12
CA LYS A 186 -15.31 -10.92 -2.55
C LYS A 186 -16.77 -10.64 -2.94
N PRO A 187 -16.99 -10.04 -4.12
CA PRO A 187 -18.35 -9.84 -4.61
C PRO A 187 -19.13 -11.16 -4.65
N GLU A 188 -20.41 -11.12 -4.27
CA GLU A 188 -21.21 -12.33 -4.11
C GLU A 188 -21.38 -13.06 -5.45
N PRO A 189 -21.31 -14.40 -5.50
CA PRO A 189 -21.10 -15.13 -6.76
C PRO A 189 -22.29 -15.10 -7.72
N HIS A 190 -23.47 -14.72 -7.24
CA HIS A 190 -24.69 -14.71 -8.05
C HIS A 190 -24.86 -13.42 -8.87
N ASN A 191 -24.23 -12.31 -8.45
CA ASN A 191 -24.38 -10.99 -9.08
C ASN A 191 -23.07 -10.17 -9.18
N GLU A 192 -21.98 -10.66 -8.61
CA GLU A 192 -20.68 -9.98 -8.53
C GLU A 192 -20.75 -8.59 -7.86
N ILE A 193 -21.58 -8.46 -6.82
CA ILE A 193 -21.74 -7.23 -6.03
C ILE A 193 -21.42 -7.52 -4.55
N PRO A 194 -20.77 -6.60 -3.81
CA PRO A 194 -20.20 -5.32 -4.25
C PRO A 194 -18.72 -5.39 -4.64
N THR A 195 -18.27 -4.45 -5.47
CA THR A 195 -16.85 -4.28 -5.80
C THR A 195 -16.13 -3.42 -4.77
N GLY A 196 -14.99 -3.88 -4.27
CA GLY A 196 -14.08 -3.11 -3.43
C GLY A 196 -14.64 -2.74 -2.05
N GLY A 197 -15.44 -3.61 -1.44
CA GLY A 197 -15.96 -3.36 -0.09
C GLY A 197 -16.48 -4.63 0.58
N SER A 198 -16.49 -4.61 1.91
CA SER A 198 -16.97 -5.69 2.79
C SER A 198 -18.42 -5.52 3.25
N ALA A 199 -19.08 -4.44 2.83
CA ALA A 199 -20.39 -4.02 3.33
C ALA A 199 -21.55 -4.79 2.66
N HIS A 200 -21.57 -6.11 2.84
CA HIS A 200 -22.58 -7.03 2.29
C HIS A 200 -22.71 -8.29 3.15
N ASP A 201 -23.76 -9.07 2.89
CA ASP A 201 -24.20 -10.15 3.77
C ASP A 201 -23.17 -11.27 3.93
N THR A 202 -22.51 -11.73 2.86
CA THR A 202 -21.60 -12.89 2.99
C THR A 202 -20.36 -12.62 3.84
N PHE A 203 -19.82 -11.40 3.80
CA PHE A 203 -18.69 -11.03 4.65
C PHE A 203 -19.12 -11.04 6.13
N TRP A 204 -20.23 -10.35 6.42
CA TRP A 204 -20.72 -10.22 7.79
C TRP A 204 -21.27 -11.54 8.36
N ASP A 205 -21.78 -12.44 7.53
CA ASP A 205 -22.13 -13.81 7.95
C ASP A 205 -20.89 -14.58 8.37
N PHE A 206 -19.82 -14.56 7.55
CA PHE A 206 -18.58 -15.26 7.86
C PHE A 206 -17.95 -14.74 9.16
N VAL A 207 -17.75 -13.43 9.30
CA VAL A 207 -17.08 -12.86 10.50
C VAL A 207 -17.90 -13.09 11.77
N SER A 208 -19.23 -13.04 11.69
CA SER A 208 -20.10 -13.31 12.84
C SER A 208 -20.15 -14.79 13.26
N LEU A 209 -19.70 -15.72 12.40
CA LEU A 209 -19.56 -17.15 12.68
C LEU A 209 -18.12 -17.59 12.98
N VAL A 210 -17.15 -16.72 12.70
CA VAL A 210 -15.71 -17.01 12.76
C VAL A 210 -15.05 -15.96 13.68
N PRO A 211 -15.20 -16.10 15.01
CA PRO A 211 -14.78 -15.09 15.98
C PRO A 211 -13.28 -14.81 15.97
N GLU A 212 -12.43 -15.73 15.47
CA GLU A 212 -11.00 -15.49 15.25
C GLU A 212 -10.71 -14.24 14.39
N SER A 213 -11.67 -13.81 13.57
CA SER A 213 -11.58 -12.60 12.75
C SER A 213 -11.74 -11.28 13.53
N ALA A 214 -12.29 -11.32 14.74
CA ALA A 214 -12.71 -10.13 15.50
C ALA A 214 -11.62 -9.07 15.63
N HIS A 215 -10.37 -9.46 15.89
CA HIS A 215 -9.26 -8.52 16.01
C HIS A 215 -8.97 -7.81 14.69
N MET A 216 -8.86 -8.56 13.58
CA MET A 216 -8.58 -7.97 12.28
C MET A 216 -9.75 -7.11 11.78
N VAL A 217 -11.00 -7.47 12.07
CA VAL A 217 -12.16 -6.64 11.72
C VAL A 217 -12.13 -5.31 12.48
N MET A 218 -11.66 -5.26 13.73
CA MET A 218 -11.45 -3.99 14.44
C MET A 218 -10.47 -3.06 13.70
N TRP A 219 -9.37 -3.61 13.18
CA TRP A 219 -8.45 -2.84 12.34
C TRP A 219 -9.11 -2.37 11.03
N ALA A 220 -9.85 -3.25 10.36
CA ALA A 220 -10.56 -2.94 9.11
C ALA A 220 -11.65 -1.86 9.27
N MET A 221 -12.33 -1.84 10.42
CA MET A 221 -13.34 -0.84 10.75
C MET A 221 -12.73 0.47 11.27
N SER A 222 -11.45 0.48 11.67
CA SER A 222 -10.73 1.71 11.99
C SER A 222 -10.32 2.47 10.72
N ASP A 223 -9.82 3.69 10.88
CA ASP A 223 -9.32 4.48 9.76
C ASP A 223 -8.06 3.90 9.12
N ARG A 224 -7.37 2.95 9.77
CA ARG A 224 -6.22 2.23 9.20
C ARG A 224 -6.53 1.58 7.85
N ALA A 225 -7.80 1.31 7.55
CA ALA A 225 -8.28 0.72 6.30
C ALA A 225 -8.52 1.74 5.16
N ILE A 226 -8.41 3.04 5.44
CA ILE A 226 -8.58 4.13 4.47
C ILE A 226 -7.38 5.09 4.51
N PRO A 227 -6.14 4.61 4.32
CA PRO A 227 -4.95 5.44 4.45
C PRO A 227 -4.96 6.61 3.46
N ARG A 228 -4.48 7.78 3.92
CA ARG A 228 -4.40 9.01 3.12
C ARG A 228 -3.47 8.84 1.93
N SER A 229 -2.38 8.09 2.12
CA SER A 229 -1.39 7.78 1.10
C SER A 229 -0.76 6.45 1.46
N LEU A 230 -0.30 5.70 0.44
CA LEU A 230 0.52 4.51 0.65
C LEU A 230 1.82 4.84 1.41
N ARG A 231 2.27 6.10 1.32
CA ARG A 231 3.45 6.64 2.03
C ARG A 231 3.22 6.85 3.52
N MET A 232 1.95 6.85 3.97
CA MET A 232 1.54 7.23 5.32
C MET A 232 0.82 6.09 6.04
N MET A 233 1.27 4.86 5.80
CA MET A 233 0.78 3.67 6.49
C MET A 233 1.96 2.81 6.94
N GLU A 234 1.76 2.11 8.05
CA GLU A 234 2.68 1.08 8.50
C GLU A 234 2.63 -0.14 7.58
N GLY A 235 3.60 -1.04 7.74
CA GLY A 235 3.62 -2.35 7.12
C GLY A 235 4.06 -3.40 8.12
N PHE A 236 3.57 -4.63 7.98
CA PHE A 236 3.83 -5.72 8.91
C PHE A 236 3.95 -7.04 8.16
N GLY A 237 4.92 -7.86 8.57
CA GLY A 237 5.03 -9.24 8.08
C GLY A 237 3.91 -10.15 8.56
N VAL A 238 3.14 -9.72 9.58
CA VAL A 238 2.07 -10.44 10.30
C VAL A 238 2.60 -11.65 11.09
N HIS A 239 3.21 -12.59 10.39
CA HIS A 239 3.69 -13.84 10.94
C HIS A 239 4.93 -13.66 11.80
N THR A 240 5.10 -14.58 12.73
CA THR A 240 6.40 -14.79 13.37
C THR A 240 7.29 -15.58 12.42
N PHE A 241 8.48 -15.07 12.13
CA PHE A 241 9.56 -15.74 11.40
C PHE A 241 10.70 -16.07 12.37
N ARG A 242 11.75 -16.72 11.88
CA ARG A 242 13.03 -16.84 12.58
C ARG A 242 14.10 -16.01 11.90
N LEU A 243 14.94 -15.36 12.70
CA LEU A 243 16.27 -14.93 12.29
C LEU A 243 17.31 -15.87 12.93
N ILE A 244 18.29 -16.29 12.13
CA ILE A 244 19.29 -17.28 12.53
C ILE A 244 20.67 -16.70 12.30
N ASN A 245 21.48 -16.63 13.34
CA ASN A 245 22.85 -16.11 13.26
C ASN A 245 23.86 -17.17 12.76
N ALA A 246 25.14 -16.81 12.71
CA ALA A 246 26.20 -17.69 12.22
C ALA A 246 26.44 -18.92 13.12
N GLU A 247 26.14 -18.80 14.42
CA GLU A 247 26.23 -19.87 15.42
C GLU A 247 25.01 -20.81 15.41
N GLY A 248 24.00 -20.53 14.60
CA GLY A 248 22.76 -21.32 14.53
C GLY A 248 21.74 -20.99 15.62
N VAL A 249 21.92 -19.89 16.36
CA VAL A 249 20.94 -19.42 17.36
C VAL A 249 19.76 -18.80 16.63
N ALA A 250 18.57 -19.32 16.90
CA ALA A 250 17.31 -18.80 16.36
C ALA A 250 16.66 -17.80 17.31
N SER A 251 16.16 -16.70 16.76
CA SER A 251 15.26 -15.74 17.44
C SER A 251 13.97 -15.60 16.66
N PHE A 252 12.83 -15.62 17.35
CA PHE A 252 11.55 -15.31 16.75
C PHE A 252 11.48 -13.81 16.43
N VAL A 253 10.96 -13.47 15.25
CA VAL A 253 10.78 -12.08 14.84
C VAL A 253 9.44 -11.80 14.19
N LYS A 254 8.91 -10.59 14.42
CA LYS A 254 7.87 -9.99 13.58
C LYS A 254 8.42 -8.76 12.88
N PHE A 255 8.27 -8.67 11.56
CA PHE A 255 8.76 -7.55 10.74
C PHE A 255 7.78 -6.37 10.75
N HIS A 256 8.33 -5.15 10.81
CA HIS A 256 7.62 -3.88 10.81
C HIS A 256 8.23 -2.91 9.80
N TRP A 257 7.38 -2.10 9.16
CA TRP A 257 7.73 -0.93 8.38
C TRP A 257 7.10 0.30 9.02
N LYS A 258 7.95 1.21 9.51
CA LYS A 258 7.49 2.47 10.13
C LYS A 258 7.67 3.63 9.13
N PRO A 259 6.58 4.28 8.67
CA PRO A 259 6.67 5.36 7.68
C PRO A 259 7.27 6.62 8.30
N ARG A 260 8.26 7.23 7.64
CA ARG A 260 8.83 8.51 8.11
C ARG A 260 7.81 9.65 8.02
N GLN A 261 6.86 9.54 7.10
CA GLN A 261 5.73 10.45 6.90
C GLN A 261 4.64 10.36 7.98
N GLY A 262 4.70 9.37 8.88
CA GLY A 262 3.67 9.13 9.89
C GLY A 262 2.51 8.28 9.38
N VAL A 263 1.55 8.02 10.25
CA VAL A 263 0.37 7.19 9.97
C VAL A 263 -0.85 8.08 9.88
N HIS A 264 -1.35 8.26 8.66
CA HIS A 264 -2.41 9.22 8.38
C HIS A 264 -3.47 8.59 7.47
N SER A 265 -4.74 8.84 7.81
CA SER A 265 -5.87 8.23 7.13
C SER A 265 -6.92 9.26 6.71
N LEU A 266 -7.71 8.93 5.69
CA LEU A 266 -8.86 9.71 5.27
C LEU A 266 -10.01 9.58 6.28
N LEU A 267 -11.04 10.39 6.13
CA LEU A 267 -12.35 10.11 6.74
C LEU A 267 -13.21 9.30 5.77
N TRP A 268 -14.20 8.57 6.28
CA TRP A 268 -14.99 7.65 5.44
C TRP A 268 -15.72 8.33 4.27
N ASP A 269 -16.42 9.45 4.52
CA ASP A 269 -17.10 10.23 3.46
C ASP A 269 -16.11 10.73 2.40
N GLU A 270 -14.95 11.23 2.84
CA GLU A 270 -13.87 11.68 1.96
C GLU A 270 -13.32 10.52 1.11
N ALA A 271 -13.04 9.37 1.72
CA ALA A 271 -12.52 8.18 1.06
C ALA A 271 -13.49 7.64 0.00
N GLN A 272 -14.79 7.60 0.32
CA GLN A 272 -15.83 7.15 -0.60
C GLN A 272 -16.02 8.11 -1.78
N LYS A 273 -16.07 9.43 -1.54
CA LYS A 273 -16.15 10.44 -2.61
C LYS A 273 -14.90 10.39 -3.50
N LEU A 274 -13.73 10.22 -2.91
CA LEU A 274 -12.45 10.19 -3.62
C LEU A 274 -12.34 8.96 -4.52
N ALA A 275 -12.84 7.80 -4.06
CA ALA A 275 -12.88 6.58 -4.87
C ALA A 275 -13.73 6.74 -6.16
N GLY A 276 -14.63 7.73 -6.23
CA GLY A 276 -15.37 8.08 -7.44
C GLY A 276 -14.77 9.23 -8.25
N LYS A 277 -14.11 10.19 -7.59
CA LYS A 277 -13.54 11.40 -8.23
C LYS A 277 -12.14 11.19 -8.80
N ASP A 278 -11.33 10.35 -8.18
CA ASP A 278 -10.05 9.86 -8.71
C ASP A 278 -9.82 8.42 -8.20
N THR A 279 -10.24 7.45 -9.01
CA THR A 279 -10.05 6.02 -8.72
C THR A 279 -8.58 5.63 -8.55
N ASP A 280 -7.66 6.46 -9.06
CA ASP A 280 -6.21 6.23 -9.05
C ASP A 280 -5.47 7.13 -8.05
N PHE A 281 -6.16 7.71 -7.06
CA PHE A 281 -5.58 8.69 -6.15
C PHE A 281 -4.28 8.24 -5.45
N GLN A 282 -4.25 7.03 -4.88
CA GLN A 282 -3.07 6.54 -4.16
C GLN A 282 -1.95 6.14 -5.12
N ARG A 283 -2.29 5.59 -6.29
CA ARG A 283 -1.35 5.31 -7.38
C ARG A 283 -0.70 6.60 -7.88
N ARG A 284 -1.50 7.64 -8.10
CA ARG A 284 -1.08 8.97 -8.55
C ARG A 284 -0.22 9.65 -7.49
N ASP A 285 -0.64 9.67 -6.23
CA ASP A 285 0.12 10.27 -5.12
C ASP A 285 1.52 9.64 -4.99
N LEU A 286 1.64 8.31 -5.09
CA LEU A 286 2.94 7.63 -5.05
C LEU A 286 3.81 8.02 -6.25
N TRP A 287 3.24 7.96 -7.46
CA TRP A 287 3.95 8.25 -8.70
C TRP A 287 4.47 9.68 -8.72
N GLU A 288 3.60 10.64 -8.43
CA GLU A 288 3.91 12.07 -8.40
C GLU A 288 4.86 12.43 -7.25
N ALA A 289 4.82 11.74 -6.10
CA ALA A 289 5.80 11.95 -5.04
C ALA A 289 7.22 11.62 -5.53
N ILE A 290 7.38 10.49 -6.23
CA ILE A 290 8.66 10.02 -6.78
C ILE A 290 9.13 10.93 -7.93
N GLU A 291 8.28 11.14 -8.93
CA GLU A 291 8.06 12.44 -9.59
C GLU A 291 9.06 13.56 -9.39
N THR A 292 8.94 14.11 -8.19
CA THR A 292 9.38 15.46 -7.81
C THR A 292 10.36 15.39 -6.64
N GLY A 293 10.88 14.19 -6.35
CA GLY A 293 11.90 13.99 -5.32
C GLY A 293 11.38 13.89 -3.89
N ASP A 294 10.06 13.84 -3.67
CA ASP A 294 9.46 13.60 -2.34
C ASP A 294 9.41 12.10 -2.05
N TYR A 295 10.60 11.47 -2.08
CA TYR A 295 10.73 10.03 -1.96
C TYR A 295 10.08 9.48 -0.68
N PRO A 296 9.19 8.48 -0.80
CA PRO A 296 8.64 7.76 0.34
C PRO A 296 9.73 6.99 1.10
N GLU A 297 9.67 6.98 2.43
CA GLU A 297 10.68 6.35 3.27
C GLU A 297 10.05 5.56 4.41
N TRP A 298 10.55 4.34 4.63
CA TRP A 298 10.16 3.49 5.77
C TRP A 298 11.39 2.95 6.47
N GLU A 299 11.31 2.86 7.79
CA GLU A 299 12.28 2.15 8.60
C GLU A 299 11.85 0.69 8.76
N LEU A 300 12.73 -0.25 8.39
CA LEU A 300 12.55 -1.66 8.70
C LEU A 300 12.90 -1.87 10.16
N GLY A 301 12.00 -2.50 10.90
CA GLY A 301 12.28 -2.96 12.25
C GLY A 301 11.79 -4.37 12.50
N VAL A 302 12.27 -4.97 13.58
CA VAL A 302 11.82 -6.28 14.05
C VAL A 302 11.54 -6.24 15.54
N GLN A 303 10.45 -6.87 15.96
CA GLN A 303 10.31 -7.32 17.34
C GLN A 303 11.09 -8.62 17.48
N ILE A 304 11.88 -8.76 18.55
CA ILE A 304 12.79 -9.89 18.75
C ILE A 304 12.39 -10.62 20.02
N VAL A 305 12.09 -11.91 19.91
CA VAL A 305 11.77 -12.77 21.04
C VAL A 305 12.75 -13.96 21.03
N PRO A 306 13.56 -14.13 22.09
CA PRO A 306 14.40 -15.31 22.23
C PRO A 306 13.57 -16.60 22.21
N GLU A 307 14.11 -17.69 21.67
CA GLU A 307 13.37 -18.96 21.58
C GLU A 307 12.87 -19.46 22.97
N ALA A 308 13.65 -19.25 24.03
CA ALA A 308 13.28 -19.61 25.39
C ALA A 308 12.05 -18.85 25.95
N ASP A 309 11.59 -17.80 25.25
CA ASP A 309 10.52 -16.92 25.68
C ASP A 309 9.21 -17.16 24.90
N GLU A 310 9.17 -18.16 24.01
CA GLU A 310 8.03 -18.48 23.14
C GLU A 310 6.68 -18.53 23.89
N HIS A 311 6.68 -19.15 25.07
CA HIS A 311 5.47 -19.40 25.87
C HIS A 311 5.29 -18.43 27.05
N LYS A 312 5.99 -17.29 27.06
CA LYS A 312 5.88 -16.29 28.15
C LYS A 312 4.78 -15.25 27.95
N PHE A 313 4.07 -15.31 26.82
CA PHE A 313 2.99 -14.38 26.47
C PHE A 313 1.62 -15.00 26.74
N ASP A 314 0.61 -14.17 26.98
CA ASP A 314 -0.78 -14.61 27.15
C ASP A 314 -1.45 -15.03 25.83
N PHE A 315 -0.69 -14.99 24.72
CA PHE A 315 -1.09 -15.35 23.37
C PHE A 315 0.02 -16.17 22.71
N ASP A 316 -0.35 -16.94 21.69
CA ASP A 316 0.61 -17.73 20.93
C ASP A 316 1.34 -16.87 19.89
N LEU A 317 2.67 -16.94 19.83
CA LEU A 317 3.45 -16.21 18.82
C LEU A 317 3.16 -16.69 17.39
N LEU A 318 2.69 -17.93 17.24
CA LEU A 318 2.36 -18.54 15.96
C LEU A 318 0.93 -18.24 15.50
N ASP A 319 0.14 -17.54 16.31
CA ASP A 319 -1.22 -17.12 15.95
C ASP A 319 -1.18 -15.81 15.13
N PRO A 320 -1.50 -15.85 13.83
CA PRO A 320 -1.47 -14.65 12.97
C PRO A 320 -2.59 -13.66 13.29
N THR A 321 -3.55 -14.01 14.15
CA THR A 321 -4.58 -13.09 14.66
C THR A 321 -4.09 -12.29 15.88
N LYS A 322 -2.83 -12.49 16.30
CA LYS A 322 -2.23 -11.86 17.47
C LYS A 322 -1.06 -10.94 17.12
N ILE A 323 -1.07 -9.75 17.69
CA ILE A 323 0.12 -8.88 17.75
C ILE A 323 0.99 -9.26 18.94
N ILE A 324 2.26 -8.86 18.87
CA ILE A 324 3.07 -8.62 20.06
C ILE A 324 2.96 -7.11 20.34
N PRO A 325 2.34 -6.66 21.45
CA PRO A 325 2.31 -5.24 21.79
C PRO A 325 3.73 -4.66 21.91
N GLU A 326 3.94 -3.45 21.37
CA GLU A 326 5.26 -2.81 21.36
C GLU A 326 5.78 -2.47 22.76
N GLU A 327 4.87 -2.35 23.74
CA GLU A 327 5.19 -2.15 25.15
C GLU A 327 5.75 -3.42 25.82
N LEU A 328 5.49 -4.61 25.26
CA LEU A 328 6.06 -5.87 25.73
C LEU A 328 7.38 -6.18 25.01
N VAL A 329 7.41 -6.00 23.69
CA VAL A 329 8.60 -6.21 22.87
C VAL A 329 8.76 -5.02 21.93
N PRO A 330 9.74 -4.13 22.16
CA PRO A 330 9.92 -2.97 21.32
C PRO A 330 10.40 -3.37 19.91
N VAL A 331 10.08 -2.53 18.93
CA VAL A 331 10.58 -2.68 17.57
C VAL A 331 12.03 -2.19 17.51
N THR A 332 12.95 -3.10 17.17
CA THR A 332 14.37 -2.78 16.95
C THR A 332 14.58 -2.35 15.50
N PRO A 333 15.05 -1.12 15.23
CA PRO A 333 15.28 -0.64 13.88
C PRO A 333 16.51 -1.29 13.25
N LEU A 334 16.36 -1.83 12.03
CA LEU A 334 17.42 -2.53 11.31
C LEU A 334 17.98 -1.74 10.13
N GLY A 335 17.18 -0.87 9.51
CA GLY A 335 17.59 -0.12 8.32
C GLY A 335 16.46 0.71 7.73
N LYS A 336 16.71 1.33 6.58
CA LYS A 336 15.75 2.17 5.87
C LYS A 336 15.54 1.71 4.44
N MET A 337 14.32 1.90 3.95
CA MET A 337 13.94 1.75 2.56
C MET A 337 13.51 3.09 1.99
N VAL A 338 13.98 3.43 0.80
CA VAL A 338 13.60 4.65 0.06
C VAL A 338 13.11 4.24 -1.33
N LEU A 339 11.91 4.68 -1.71
CA LEU A 339 11.38 4.48 -3.06
C LEU A 339 11.65 5.72 -3.91
N ASN A 340 12.44 5.56 -4.96
CA ASN A 340 13.01 6.70 -5.67
C ASN A 340 12.95 6.59 -7.19
N ARG A 341 12.29 5.58 -7.76
CA ARG A 341 12.10 5.51 -9.21
C ARG A 341 10.81 4.79 -9.60
N ASN A 342 10.03 5.43 -10.46
CA ASN A 342 8.83 4.81 -11.02
C ASN A 342 9.22 3.75 -12.07
N PRO A 343 8.37 2.73 -12.30
CA PRO A 343 8.56 1.80 -13.41
C PRO A 343 8.47 2.55 -14.76
N ASP A 344 9.12 2.02 -15.79
CA ASP A 344 8.96 2.52 -17.15
C ASP A 344 7.70 1.96 -17.80
N ASN A 345 7.34 0.70 -17.49
CA ASN A 345 6.13 0.05 -17.98
C ASN A 345 5.38 -0.67 -16.86
N PHE A 346 4.16 -0.21 -16.57
CA PHE A 346 3.33 -0.77 -15.51
C PHE A 346 3.09 -2.27 -15.69
N PHE A 347 2.74 -2.73 -16.90
CA PHE A 347 2.47 -4.15 -17.13
C PHE A 347 3.72 -5.01 -16.92
N ALA A 348 4.83 -4.62 -17.54
CA ALA A 348 6.07 -5.38 -17.54
C ALA A 348 6.68 -5.52 -16.13
N GLU A 349 6.51 -4.50 -15.29
CA GLU A 349 7.17 -4.41 -13.98
C GLU A 349 6.19 -4.59 -12.82
N VAL A 350 5.06 -3.87 -12.80
CA VAL A 350 4.09 -3.91 -11.68
C VAL A 350 3.10 -5.08 -11.82
N GLU A 351 2.57 -5.31 -13.01
CA GLU A 351 1.59 -6.39 -13.19
C GLU A 351 2.29 -7.76 -13.14
N GLN A 352 3.44 -7.91 -13.81
CA GLN A 352 4.15 -9.20 -13.91
C GLN A 352 5.07 -9.53 -12.73
N VAL A 353 5.32 -8.62 -11.77
CA VAL A 353 6.11 -9.00 -10.58
C VAL A 353 5.41 -10.12 -9.79
N ALA A 354 6.17 -11.10 -9.34
CA ALA A 354 5.73 -12.18 -8.48
C ALA A 354 6.46 -12.10 -7.14
N PHE A 355 5.69 -11.95 -6.07
CA PHE A 355 6.19 -12.06 -4.70
C PHE A 355 5.79 -13.43 -4.14
N CYS A 356 6.54 -13.98 -3.20
CA CYS A 356 6.17 -15.19 -2.46
C CYS A 356 6.83 -15.16 -1.08
N PRO A 357 6.10 -15.28 0.05
CA PRO A 357 6.73 -15.33 1.37
C PRO A 357 7.66 -16.55 1.55
N GLY A 358 7.59 -17.55 0.66
CA GLY A 358 8.55 -18.65 0.59
C GLY A 358 9.91 -18.29 -0.01
N HIS A 359 10.05 -17.11 -0.62
CA HIS A 359 11.34 -16.60 -1.07
C HIS A 359 12.08 -15.96 0.11
N ILE A 360 12.79 -16.79 0.86
CA ILE A 360 13.71 -16.39 1.94
C ILE A 360 15.17 -16.60 1.51
N VAL A 361 16.10 -16.06 2.31
CA VAL A 361 17.54 -16.19 2.12
C VAL A 361 18.18 -16.77 3.39
N PRO A 362 19.39 -17.37 3.33
CA PRO A 362 20.08 -17.87 4.51
C PRO A 362 20.11 -16.83 5.65
N GLY A 363 19.79 -17.28 6.87
CA GLY A 363 19.67 -16.41 8.04
C GLY A 363 18.26 -15.93 8.35
N ILE A 364 17.28 -16.25 7.51
CA ILE A 364 15.85 -16.15 7.77
C ILE A 364 15.25 -17.55 7.64
N ASP A 365 14.29 -17.91 8.49
CA ASP A 365 13.54 -19.16 8.35
C ASP A 365 12.07 -18.98 8.82
N PHE A 366 11.28 -20.01 8.62
CA PHE A 366 9.85 -20.03 8.94
C PHE A 366 9.59 -20.47 10.39
N THR A 367 8.32 -20.36 10.77
CA THR A 367 7.74 -20.96 11.98
C THR A 367 6.54 -21.81 11.62
N ASN A 368 5.95 -22.48 12.61
CA ASN A 368 4.75 -23.30 12.44
C ASN A 368 3.44 -22.49 12.48
N ASP A 369 3.47 -21.18 12.22
CA ASP A 369 2.25 -20.40 11.97
C ASP A 369 1.45 -21.08 10.82
N PRO A 370 0.24 -21.61 11.11
CA PRO A 370 -0.48 -22.47 10.17
C PRO A 370 -1.04 -21.69 8.97
N LEU A 371 -1.16 -20.36 9.07
CA LEU A 371 -1.48 -19.52 7.92
C LEU A 371 -0.24 -19.31 7.03
N LEU A 372 0.92 -19.01 7.62
CA LEU A 372 2.18 -18.87 6.88
C LEU A 372 2.48 -20.14 6.08
N GLN A 373 2.38 -21.31 6.72
CA GLN A 373 2.68 -22.61 6.10
C GLN A 373 1.89 -22.84 4.80
N GLY A 374 0.59 -22.55 4.77
CA GLY A 374 -0.20 -22.68 3.54
C GLY A 374 0.11 -21.60 2.49
N ARG A 375 0.56 -20.41 2.89
CA ARG A 375 1.03 -19.37 1.96
C ARG A 375 2.28 -19.80 1.21
N LEU A 376 3.17 -20.58 1.82
CA LEU A 376 4.39 -21.07 1.17
C LEU A 376 4.08 -21.90 -0.09
N PHE A 377 2.97 -22.64 -0.09
CA PHE A 377 2.46 -23.36 -1.25
C PHE A 377 1.86 -22.41 -2.30
N SER A 378 0.89 -21.60 -1.88
CA SER A 378 -0.04 -20.90 -2.80
C SER A 378 0.66 -19.92 -3.74
N TYR A 379 1.67 -19.20 -3.26
CA TYR A 379 2.26 -18.10 -4.02
C TYR A 379 3.13 -18.56 -5.18
N THR A 380 3.68 -19.78 -5.14
CA THR A 380 4.37 -20.39 -6.29
C THR A 380 3.35 -20.95 -7.28
N ASP A 381 2.34 -21.67 -6.77
CA ASP A 381 1.28 -22.31 -7.56
C ASP A 381 0.51 -21.29 -8.43
N THR A 382 0.03 -20.21 -7.82
CA THR A 382 -0.81 -19.23 -8.53
C THR A 382 -0.09 -18.54 -9.70
N GLN A 383 1.26 -18.50 -9.72
CA GLN A 383 2.00 -17.89 -10.82
C GLN A 383 1.98 -18.75 -12.08
N ILE A 384 1.74 -20.05 -11.97
CA ILE A 384 1.74 -20.96 -13.11
C ILE A 384 0.66 -20.55 -14.11
N SER A 385 -0.55 -20.24 -13.65
CA SER A 385 -1.62 -19.74 -14.52
C SER A 385 -1.47 -18.24 -14.80
N ARG A 386 -1.19 -17.44 -13.77
CA ARG A 386 -1.14 -15.97 -13.88
C ARG A 386 -0.05 -15.47 -14.84
N LEU A 387 1.13 -16.08 -14.78
CA LEU A 387 2.30 -15.69 -15.56
C LEU A 387 2.68 -16.72 -16.64
N GLY A 388 1.77 -17.64 -16.95
CA GLY A 388 1.90 -18.55 -18.08
C GLY A 388 2.92 -19.67 -17.93
N GLY A 389 3.39 -19.99 -16.72
CA GLY A 389 4.18 -21.20 -16.48
C GLY A 389 5.28 -21.04 -15.42
N PRO A 390 6.13 -22.07 -15.24
CA PRO A 390 7.14 -22.10 -14.18
C PRO A 390 8.35 -21.17 -14.43
N ASN A 391 8.50 -20.64 -15.65
CA ASN A 391 9.59 -19.73 -16.02
C ASN A 391 9.32 -18.26 -15.64
N PHE A 392 8.32 -17.96 -14.79
CA PHE A 392 7.99 -16.59 -14.37
C PHE A 392 9.17 -15.84 -13.72
N HIS A 393 10.15 -16.56 -13.16
CA HIS A 393 11.38 -16.01 -12.60
C HIS A 393 12.32 -15.40 -13.68
N GLN A 394 12.12 -15.74 -14.96
CA GLN A 394 12.89 -15.19 -16.07
C GLN A 394 12.31 -13.87 -16.61
N ILE A 395 11.08 -13.52 -16.24
CA ILE A 395 10.50 -12.21 -16.53
C ILE A 395 11.41 -11.15 -15.88
N PRO A 396 11.83 -10.09 -16.60
CA PRO A 396 12.90 -9.20 -16.17
C PRO A 396 12.79 -8.68 -14.74
N ILE A 397 11.60 -8.24 -14.30
CA ILE A 397 11.42 -7.73 -12.93
C ILE A 397 11.64 -8.82 -11.86
N ASN A 398 11.32 -10.08 -12.14
CA ASN A 398 11.45 -11.19 -11.17
C ASN A 398 12.85 -11.78 -11.07
N ARG A 399 13.72 -11.51 -12.06
CA ARG A 399 15.08 -12.05 -12.08
C ARG A 399 15.89 -11.61 -10.86
N PRO A 400 16.61 -12.51 -10.19
CA PRO A 400 17.57 -12.12 -9.16
C PRO A 400 18.74 -11.33 -9.76
N VAL A 401 19.37 -10.49 -8.95
CA VAL A 401 20.68 -9.92 -9.28
C VAL A 401 21.81 -10.93 -9.01
N ALA A 402 21.58 -11.82 -8.03
CA ALA A 402 22.44 -12.97 -7.75
C ALA A 402 22.40 -14.02 -8.88
N PRO A 403 23.47 -14.81 -9.08
CA PRO A 403 23.46 -15.98 -9.97
C PRO A 403 22.42 -17.02 -9.54
N ASN A 404 21.79 -17.73 -10.50
CA ASN A 404 20.71 -18.69 -10.22
C ASN A 404 20.80 -20.00 -11.04
N HIS A 405 22.01 -20.55 -11.19
CA HIS A 405 22.23 -21.78 -11.96
C HIS A 405 21.69 -23.03 -11.26
N ASN A 406 20.93 -23.85 -11.99
CA ASN A 406 20.39 -25.12 -11.50
C ASN A 406 20.13 -26.12 -12.66
N ASN A 407 19.47 -27.23 -12.37
CA ASN A 407 19.17 -28.31 -13.34
C ASN A 407 17.73 -28.32 -13.89
N GLN A 408 16.90 -27.31 -13.57
CA GLN A 408 15.56 -27.17 -14.15
C GLN A 408 15.65 -26.73 -15.63
N ARG A 409 14.76 -27.25 -16.50
CA ARG A 409 14.80 -27.02 -17.97
C ARG A 409 13.39 -26.85 -18.54
N ASP A 410 13.34 -26.47 -19.82
CA ASP A 410 12.15 -26.47 -20.69
C ASP A 410 11.01 -25.54 -20.22
N ALA A 411 9.76 -25.97 -20.43
CA ALA A 411 8.50 -25.28 -20.16
C ALA A 411 8.25 -23.99 -20.96
N LEU A 412 7.05 -23.43 -20.78
CA LEU A 412 6.58 -22.29 -21.56
C LEU A 412 7.51 -21.08 -21.39
N HIS A 413 7.76 -20.37 -22.49
CA HIS A 413 8.51 -19.11 -22.50
C HIS A 413 9.93 -19.19 -21.91
N GLN A 414 10.61 -20.33 -22.06
CA GLN A 414 12.03 -20.50 -21.72
C GLN A 414 12.92 -19.51 -22.50
N HIS A 415 13.55 -18.56 -21.81
CA HIS A 415 14.48 -17.58 -22.40
C HIS A 415 15.93 -17.96 -22.23
N VAL A 416 16.26 -18.67 -21.14
CA VAL A 416 17.65 -19.03 -20.83
C VAL A 416 18.04 -20.23 -21.69
N VAL A 417 19.05 -20.03 -22.53
CA VAL A 417 19.70 -21.12 -23.28
C VAL A 417 20.82 -21.69 -22.41
N HIS A 418 20.52 -22.76 -21.68
CA HIS A 418 21.47 -23.42 -20.80
C HIS A 418 22.61 -24.06 -21.61
N LYS A 419 23.86 -23.88 -21.15
CA LYS A 419 25.05 -24.54 -21.70
C LYS A 419 25.38 -25.77 -20.88
N GLY A 420 25.99 -26.77 -21.51
CA GLY A 420 26.29 -28.07 -20.91
C GLY A 420 25.39 -29.18 -21.44
N ARG A 421 25.70 -30.43 -21.07
CA ARG A 421 24.93 -31.62 -21.43
C ARG A 421 24.10 -32.17 -20.28
N ALA A 422 24.41 -31.79 -19.04
CA ALA A 422 23.74 -32.26 -17.84
C ALA A 422 22.52 -31.39 -17.48
N SER A 423 21.48 -32.07 -17.03
CA SER A 423 20.28 -31.51 -16.42
C SER A 423 19.85 -32.33 -15.20
N TYR A 424 20.83 -32.95 -14.53
CA TYR A 424 20.65 -33.80 -13.35
C TYR A 424 21.90 -33.70 -12.45
N GLU A 425 21.74 -34.06 -11.19
CA GLU A 425 22.79 -34.11 -10.17
C GLU A 425 22.59 -35.41 -9.36
N PRO A 426 23.67 -36.13 -8.99
CA PRO A 426 25.06 -35.90 -9.38
C PRO A 426 25.32 -36.26 -10.85
N ASN A 427 26.26 -35.56 -11.50
CA ASN A 427 26.68 -35.86 -12.88
C ASN A 427 28.21 -35.78 -13.04
N SER A 428 28.78 -36.60 -13.94
CA SER A 428 30.22 -36.54 -14.28
C SER A 428 30.50 -35.84 -15.61
N ILE A 429 29.52 -35.81 -16.52
CA ILE A 429 29.68 -35.32 -17.90
C ILE A 429 29.99 -33.81 -17.98
N ASP A 430 29.51 -33.04 -17.01
CA ASP A 430 29.78 -31.60 -16.87
C ASP A 430 30.54 -31.30 -15.55
N GLY A 431 31.29 -32.28 -15.03
CA GLY A 431 32.14 -32.11 -13.84
C GLY A 431 31.38 -31.90 -12.53
N GLY A 432 30.10 -32.28 -12.49
CA GLY A 432 29.24 -32.16 -11.31
C GLY A 432 28.69 -30.76 -11.08
N TRP A 433 28.78 -29.85 -12.05
CA TRP A 433 28.23 -28.49 -11.93
C TRP A 433 26.78 -28.40 -12.44
N PRO A 434 25.97 -27.46 -11.91
CA PRO A 434 26.22 -26.68 -10.68
C PRO A 434 26.24 -27.58 -9.44
N LYS A 435 26.97 -27.16 -8.38
CA LYS A 435 27.18 -27.95 -7.14
C LYS A 435 26.39 -27.38 -5.98
N GLU A 436 26.11 -28.23 -5.00
CA GLU A 436 25.63 -27.81 -3.68
C GLU A 436 26.69 -26.95 -2.97
N THR A 437 26.23 -25.98 -2.19
CA THR A 437 27.07 -25.14 -1.32
C THR A 437 26.81 -25.55 0.13
N PRO A 438 27.83 -25.90 0.93
CA PRO A 438 27.65 -26.14 2.35
C PRO A 438 27.10 -24.92 3.10
N ALA A 439 26.39 -25.15 4.20
CA ALA A 439 26.01 -24.06 5.11
C ALA A 439 27.27 -23.36 5.66
N ALA A 440 27.22 -22.04 5.76
CA ALA A 440 28.32 -21.21 6.24
C ALA A 440 27.78 -19.95 6.96
N ALA A 441 28.68 -19.21 7.60
CA ALA A 441 28.38 -17.96 8.28
C ALA A 441 28.06 -16.80 7.32
N GLN A 442 28.58 -16.84 6.09
CA GLN A 442 28.37 -15.85 5.02
C GLN A 442 28.42 -16.58 3.67
N ASP A 443 27.58 -16.17 2.70
CA ASP A 443 27.55 -16.76 1.35
C ASP A 443 27.42 -18.30 1.35
N GLY A 444 26.67 -18.83 2.33
CA GLY A 444 26.46 -20.26 2.54
C GLY A 444 25.20 -20.80 1.86
N GLY A 445 25.12 -22.12 1.74
CA GLY A 445 23.87 -22.79 1.35
C GLY A 445 22.77 -22.59 2.39
N PHE A 446 21.51 -22.57 1.93
CA PHE A 446 20.35 -22.57 2.81
C PHE A 446 20.24 -23.91 3.55
N GLU A 447 19.97 -23.86 4.84
CA GLU A 447 19.62 -25.00 5.68
C GLU A 447 18.50 -24.57 6.61
N SER A 448 17.45 -25.39 6.73
CA SER A 448 16.38 -25.14 7.70
C SER A 448 16.89 -25.31 9.12
N TYR A 449 16.45 -24.43 10.01
CA TYR A 449 16.62 -24.61 11.44
C TYR A 449 16.06 -25.96 11.86
N GLN A 450 16.85 -26.72 12.64
CA GLN A 450 16.51 -28.07 13.05
C GLN A 450 15.54 -28.06 14.24
N GLU A 451 14.38 -27.44 14.04
CA GLU A 451 13.32 -27.37 15.06
C GLU A 451 12.92 -28.79 15.52
N ARG A 452 12.78 -28.97 16.84
CA ARG A 452 12.31 -30.23 17.40
C ARG A 452 10.81 -30.40 17.17
N ILE A 453 10.44 -31.40 16.38
CA ILE A 453 9.03 -31.82 16.20
C ILE A 453 8.77 -33.12 16.98
N ASP A 454 7.88 -33.05 17.97
CA ASP A 454 7.36 -34.20 18.72
C ASP A 454 5.83 -34.17 18.72
N ALA A 455 5.22 -34.88 17.76
CA ALA A 455 3.80 -34.68 17.44
C ALA A 455 3.12 -35.90 16.79
N HIS A 456 1.78 -35.88 16.80
CA HIS A 456 0.92 -36.75 15.99
C HIS A 456 0.42 -36.04 14.73
N LYS A 457 0.12 -36.78 13.67
CA LYS A 457 -0.53 -36.24 12.46
C LYS A 457 -2.02 -36.03 12.73
N ILE A 458 -2.47 -34.78 12.83
CA ILE A 458 -3.84 -34.41 13.18
C ILE A 458 -4.36 -33.26 12.31
N ARG A 459 -5.67 -33.02 12.35
CA ARG A 459 -6.32 -31.78 11.86
C ARG A 459 -7.07 -31.16 13.03
N GLN A 460 -6.40 -30.29 13.77
CA GLN A 460 -6.94 -29.66 14.98
C GLN A 460 -6.27 -28.30 15.17
N ARG A 461 -7.06 -27.29 15.56
CA ARG A 461 -6.53 -25.98 15.96
C ARG A 461 -5.94 -26.09 17.37
N SER A 462 -4.78 -25.46 17.61
CA SER A 462 -4.21 -25.39 18.96
C SER A 462 -5.17 -24.69 19.93
N GLU A 463 -5.27 -25.18 21.16
CA GLU A 463 -6.07 -24.52 22.20
C GLU A 463 -5.54 -23.12 22.55
N SER A 464 -4.22 -22.89 22.37
CA SER A 464 -3.58 -21.58 22.59
C SER A 464 -4.13 -20.49 21.65
N PHE A 465 -4.73 -20.88 20.52
CA PHE A 465 -5.33 -19.97 19.53
C PHE A 465 -6.79 -19.62 19.87
N GLY A 466 -7.39 -20.25 20.89
CA GLY A 466 -8.79 -20.10 21.28
C GLY A 466 -9.15 -18.80 22.03
N ASP A 467 -8.31 -17.76 21.92
CA ASP A 467 -8.63 -16.41 22.41
C ASP A 467 -8.91 -15.48 21.23
N HIS A 468 -10.13 -14.98 21.15
CA HIS A 468 -10.60 -14.21 19.99
C HIS A 468 -10.88 -12.74 20.31
N PHE A 469 -11.01 -12.39 21.59
CA PHE A 469 -11.56 -11.10 21.99
C PHE A 469 -10.60 -10.23 22.81
N SER A 470 -9.58 -10.80 23.45
CA SER A 470 -8.66 -10.02 24.31
C SER A 470 -7.94 -8.91 23.52
N GLN A 471 -7.36 -9.24 22.37
CA GLN A 471 -6.62 -8.26 21.56
C GLN A 471 -7.53 -7.34 20.74
N ALA A 472 -8.72 -7.81 20.34
CA ALA A 472 -9.73 -6.94 19.75
C ALA A 472 -10.16 -5.85 20.76
N ARG A 473 -10.32 -6.22 22.03
CA ARG A 473 -10.59 -5.29 23.14
C ARG A 473 -9.40 -4.37 23.40
N LEU A 474 -8.17 -4.91 23.46
CA LEU A 474 -6.96 -4.11 23.63
C LEU A 474 -6.88 -3.03 22.54
N PHE A 475 -7.10 -3.39 21.28
CA PHE A 475 -7.11 -2.44 20.17
C PHE A 475 -8.14 -1.34 20.39
N PHE A 476 -9.42 -1.68 20.59
CA PHE A 476 -10.49 -0.69 20.77
C PHE A 476 -10.25 0.22 21.99
N GLN A 477 -9.76 -0.34 23.10
CA GLN A 477 -9.43 0.41 24.31
C GLN A 477 -8.22 1.34 24.12
N SER A 478 -7.35 1.06 23.15
CA SER A 478 -6.17 1.89 22.85
C SER A 478 -6.45 3.05 21.91
N MET A 479 -7.63 3.08 21.29
CA MET A 479 -8.04 4.15 20.38
C MET A 479 -8.39 5.43 21.14
N SER A 480 -8.10 6.59 20.54
CA SER A 480 -8.64 7.87 21.01
C SER A 480 -10.18 7.90 20.93
N PRO A 481 -10.86 8.81 21.64
CA PRO A 481 -12.33 8.93 21.53
C PRO A 481 -12.81 9.15 20.08
N THR A 482 -12.07 9.91 19.27
CA THR A 482 -12.37 10.12 17.85
C THR A 482 -12.20 8.83 17.04
N GLU A 483 -11.10 8.10 17.23
CA GLU A 483 -10.89 6.82 16.55
C GLU A 483 -11.95 5.77 16.93
N GLN A 484 -12.36 5.71 18.21
CA GLN A 484 -13.47 4.86 18.65
C GLN A 484 -14.78 5.23 17.96
N GLN A 485 -15.08 6.52 17.83
CA GLN A 485 -16.27 6.99 17.14
C GLN A 485 -16.25 6.64 15.65
N HIS A 486 -15.10 6.72 14.99
CA HIS A 486 -14.94 6.31 13.60
C HIS A 486 -15.16 4.80 13.41
N ILE A 487 -14.66 3.97 14.33
CA ILE A 487 -14.92 2.51 14.34
C ILE A 487 -16.43 2.24 14.47
N ILE A 488 -17.12 2.91 15.42
CA ILE A 488 -18.57 2.79 15.58
C ILE A 488 -19.30 3.17 14.29
N LYS A 489 -18.94 4.31 13.68
CA LYS A 489 -19.51 4.78 12.41
C LYS A 489 -19.28 3.78 11.28
N ALA A 490 -18.09 3.17 11.20
CA ALA A 490 -17.75 2.18 10.18
C ALA A 490 -18.57 0.89 10.32
N TYR A 491 -18.63 0.30 11.51
CA TYR A 491 -19.49 -0.86 11.78
C TYR A 491 -20.95 -0.57 11.45
N SER A 492 -21.44 0.61 11.84
CA SER A 492 -22.82 1.02 11.58
C SER A 492 -23.11 1.19 10.08
N PHE A 493 -22.16 1.76 9.32
CA PHE A 493 -22.28 1.91 7.87
C PHE A 493 -22.27 0.56 7.15
N GLU A 494 -21.32 -0.30 7.50
CA GLU A 494 -21.13 -1.61 6.87
C GLU A 494 -22.32 -2.54 7.15
N LEU A 495 -22.65 -2.74 8.43
CA LEU A 495 -23.81 -3.55 8.83
C LEU A 495 -25.14 -2.93 8.39
N GLY A 496 -25.21 -1.61 8.24
CA GLY A 496 -26.39 -0.92 7.69
C GLY A 496 -26.69 -1.29 6.22
N LYS A 497 -25.71 -1.88 5.51
CA LYS A 497 -25.87 -2.40 4.15
C LYS A 497 -26.14 -3.91 4.10
N VAL A 498 -26.08 -4.61 5.23
CA VAL A 498 -26.43 -6.02 5.34
C VAL A 498 -27.95 -6.16 5.39
N GLU A 499 -28.50 -6.94 4.47
CA GLU A 499 -29.94 -7.12 4.29
C GLU A 499 -30.53 -8.01 5.39
N ARG A 500 -29.84 -9.10 5.76
CA ARG A 500 -30.31 -10.07 6.73
C ARG A 500 -30.07 -9.57 8.15
N GLU A 501 -31.14 -9.14 8.81
CA GLU A 501 -31.06 -8.61 10.19
C GLU A 501 -30.37 -9.53 11.18
N HIS A 502 -30.58 -10.85 11.08
CA HIS A 502 -29.97 -11.81 12.01
C HIS A 502 -28.45 -11.83 11.94
N ILE A 503 -27.84 -11.49 10.80
CA ILE A 503 -26.38 -11.33 10.67
C ILE A 503 -25.93 -10.13 11.49
N ARG A 504 -26.60 -8.98 11.32
CA ARG A 504 -26.34 -7.75 12.08
C ARG A 504 -26.48 -7.99 13.58
N ALA A 505 -27.55 -8.68 13.98
CA ALA A 505 -27.80 -9.04 15.35
C ALA A 505 -26.74 -10.00 15.92
N ARG A 506 -26.25 -10.97 15.13
CA ARG A 506 -25.18 -11.87 15.55
C ARG A 506 -23.88 -11.12 15.78
N GLU A 507 -23.47 -10.26 14.85
CA GLU A 507 -22.25 -9.45 15.00
C GLU A 507 -22.31 -8.59 16.27
N VAL A 508 -23.44 -7.90 16.50
CA VAL A 508 -23.62 -7.07 17.70
C VAL A 508 -23.60 -7.90 18.99
N ASN A 509 -24.37 -8.99 19.05
CA ASN A 509 -24.61 -9.72 20.29
C ASN A 509 -23.55 -10.77 20.62
N GLU A 510 -22.92 -11.37 19.61
CA GLU A 510 -22.00 -12.49 19.77
C GLU A 510 -20.53 -12.13 19.51
N ILE A 511 -20.26 -11.02 18.80
CA ILE A 511 -18.89 -10.53 18.56
C ILE A 511 -18.62 -9.25 19.33
N LEU A 512 -19.31 -8.15 19.02
CA LEU A 512 -19.04 -6.83 19.61
C LEU A 512 -19.28 -6.80 21.12
N ALA A 513 -20.33 -7.47 21.61
CA ALA A 513 -20.62 -7.56 23.04
C ALA A 513 -19.50 -8.24 23.85
N ASN A 514 -18.72 -9.12 23.20
CA ASN A 514 -17.54 -9.72 23.81
C ASN A 514 -16.34 -8.79 23.77
N ILE A 515 -16.25 -7.87 22.82
CA ILE A 515 -15.14 -6.91 22.72
C ILE A 515 -15.35 -5.77 23.71
N ASP A 516 -16.43 -5.00 23.58
CA ASP A 516 -16.79 -3.88 24.45
C ASP A 516 -18.29 -3.57 24.39
N LEU A 517 -18.94 -3.43 25.56
CA LEU A 517 -20.39 -3.21 25.63
C LEU A 517 -20.82 -1.81 25.17
N LYS A 518 -19.97 -0.79 25.29
CA LYS A 518 -20.29 0.56 24.78
C LYS A 518 -20.23 0.58 23.27
N LEU A 519 -19.21 -0.06 22.69
CA LEU A 519 -19.13 -0.28 21.24
C LEU A 519 -20.38 -0.99 20.72
N ALA A 520 -20.72 -2.14 21.30
CA ALA A 520 -21.88 -2.93 20.89
C ALA A 520 -23.20 -2.15 21.04
N ALA A 521 -23.40 -1.43 22.14
CA ALA A 521 -24.59 -0.62 22.38
C ALA A 521 -24.71 0.55 21.38
N ALA A 522 -23.60 1.22 21.04
CA ALA A 522 -23.61 2.32 20.09
C ALA A 522 -23.92 1.84 18.66
N VAL A 523 -23.31 0.74 18.22
CA VAL A 523 -23.62 0.12 16.93
C VAL A 523 -25.07 -0.39 16.90
N ALA A 524 -25.55 -1.04 17.97
CA ALA A 524 -26.93 -1.48 18.08
C ALA A 524 -27.93 -0.33 17.93
N ALA A 525 -27.68 0.80 18.59
CA ALA A 525 -28.51 1.99 18.50
C ALA A 525 -28.61 2.53 17.07
N ASN A 526 -27.49 2.56 16.34
CA ASN A 526 -27.44 3.03 14.95
C ASN A 526 -28.14 2.07 13.97
N LEU A 527 -28.24 0.80 14.31
CA LEU A 527 -28.89 -0.24 13.49
C LEU A 527 -30.36 -0.50 13.89
N GLY A 528 -30.86 0.16 14.94
CA GLY A 528 -32.20 -0.08 15.48
C GLY A 528 -32.34 -1.43 16.19
N LEU A 529 -31.24 -1.98 16.73
CA LEU A 529 -31.19 -3.26 17.45
C LEU A 529 -31.19 -3.04 18.97
N PRO A 530 -31.69 -4.02 19.77
CA PRO A 530 -31.58 -3.95 21.21
C PRO A 530 -30.11 -4.03 21.66
N ALA A 531 -29.71 -3.15 22.58
CA ALA A 531 -28.35 -3.17 23.12
C ALA A 531 -28.10 -4.42 23.98
N PRO A 532 -26.99 -5.16 23.77
CA PRO A 532 -26.61 -6.28 24.61
C PRO A 532 -26.25 -5.80 26.02
N LYS A 533 -26.61 -6.59 27.04
CA LYS A 533 -26.35 -6.27 28.46
C LYS A 533 -25.09 -6.95 29.01
N ALA A 534 -24.62 -7.99 28.35
CA ALA A 534 -23.45 -8.78 28.71
C ALA A 534 -22.89 -9.46 27.45
N GLY A 535 -21.61 -9.84 27.49
CA GLY A 535 -21.01 -10.71 26.49
C GLY A 535 -21.48 -12.17 26.62
N THR A 536 -21.20 -12.98 25.61
CA THR A 536 -21.54 -14.41 25.55
C THR A 536 -20.42 -15.32 26.03
N VAL A 537 -19.18 -14.80 26.15
CA VAL A 537 -18.03 -15.57 26.66
C VAL A 537 -17.28 -14.82 27.77
N GLN A 538 -16.55 -15.58 28.59
CA GLN A 538 -15.56 -15.00 29.49
C GLN A 538 -14.30 -14.65 28.71
N VAL A 539 -14.09 -13.35 28.47
CA VAL A 539 -12.88 -12.87 27.79
C VAL A 539 -11.67 -12.98 28.72
N LYS A 540 -10.57 -13.53 28.19
CA LYS A 540 -9.30 -13.64 28.92
C LYS A 540 -8.79 -12.24 29.31
N GLY A 541 -8.11 -12.18 30.45
CA GLY A 541 -7.35 -10.98 30.83
C GLY A 541 -6.23 -10.73 29.83
N SER A 542 -5.79 -9.48 29.75
CA SER A 542 -4.61 -9.07 28.96
C SER A 542 -3.57 -8.50 29.92
N GLN A 543 -2.28 -8.75 29.64
CA GLN A 543 -1.16 -8.14 30.37
C GLN A 543 -1.19 -6.61 30.31
N LEU A 544 -1.80 -6.05 29.25
CA LEU A 544 -1.97 -4.62 29.03
C LEU A 544 -3.44 -4.24 28.97
N ALA A 545 -3.80 -3.12 29.60
CA ALA A 545 -5.12 -2.51 29.44
C ALA A 545 -5.22 -1.70 28.13
N GLN A 546 -4.12 -1.06 27.72
CA GLN A 546 -4.01 -0.23 26.51
C GLN A 546 -2.59 -0.35 25.94
N SER A 547 -2.46 -0.13 24.65
CA SER A 547 -1.21 -0.06 23.89
C SER A 547 -1.24 1.20 23.00
N PRO A 548 -0.67 2.32 23.46
CA PRO A 548 -0.63 3.57 22.70
C PRO A 548 -0.07 3.42 21.27
N ALA A 549 0.81 2.44 21.04
CA ALA A 549 1.33 2.14 19.70
C ALA A 549 0.27 1.74 18.67
N LEU A 550 -0.94 1.32 19.08
CA LEU A 550 -1.99 0.92 18.14
C LEU A 550 -2.70 2.12 17.49
N SER A 551 -2.88 3.21 18.24
CA SER A 551 -3.54 4.42 17.76
C SER A 551 -2.68 5.13 16.71
N GLN A 552 -3.25 5.43 15.54
CA GLN A 552 -2.53 6.19 14.51
C GLN A 552 -2.23 7.63 14.96
N MET A 553 -3.03 8.18 15.89
CA MET A 553 -2.82 9.52 16.43
C MET A 553 -1.51 9.67 17.20
N ASN A 554 -0.90 8.57 17.64
CA ASN A 554 0.40 8.57 18.31
C ASN A 554 1.58 8.43 17.32
N HIS A 555 1.32 8.43 16.01
CA HIS A 555 2.35 8.29 14.96
C HIS A 555 2.32 9.46 13.96
N PRO A 556 2.57 10.70 14.39
CA PRO A 556 2.48 11.87 13.51
C PRO A 556 3.53 11.90 12.39
N GLY A 557 4.61 11.13 12.52
CA GLY A 557 5.75 11.12 11.59
C GLY A 557 6.87 12.06 12.02
N SER A 558 7.84 12.25 11.15
CA SER A 558 9.09 13.00 11.43
C SER A 558 9.44 14.05 10.36
N VAL A 559 8.58 14.25 9.37
CA VAL A 559 8.86 15.10 8.18
C VAL A 559 7.94 16.33 8.09
N GLY A 560 7.16 16.61 9.13
CA GLY A 560 6.19 17.71 9.14
C GLY A 560 5.18 17.60 7.98
N ILE A 561 5.03 18.67 7.21
CA ILE A 561 4.08 18.75 6.08
C ILE A 561 4.71 18.46 4.71
N LYS A 562 5.93 17.90 4.68
CA LYS A 562 6.63 17.58 3.42
C LYS A 562 5.77 16.71 2.50
N GLY A 563 5.58 17.16 1.26
CA GLY A 563 4.79 16.47 0.25
C GLY A 563 3.27 16.45 0.49
N ARG A 564 2.75 17.20 1.47
CA ARG A 564 1.29 17.44 1.62
C ARG A 564 0.81 18.40 0.54
N LYS A 565 -0.37 18.14 -0.03
CA LYS A 565 -0.95 18.98 -1.09
C LYS A 565 -1.88 20.02 -0.48
N ILE A 566 -1.66 21.30 -0.78
CA ILE A 566 -2.44 22.42 -0.23
C ILE A 566 -3.16 23.14 -1.37
N ALA A 567 -4.48 23.21 -1.33
CA ALA A 567 -5.25 23.94 -2.33
C ALA A 567 -5.14 25.45 -2.12
N VAL A 568 -4.72 26.20 -3.14
CA VAL A 568 -4.69 27.66 -3.15
C VAL A 568 -5.81 28.15 -4.07
N LEU A 569 -6.95 28.56 -3.49
CA LEU A 569 -8.12 28.93 -4.29
C LEU A 569 -8.02 30.37 -4.75
N VAL A 570 -8.03 30.57 -6.07
CA VAL A 570 -7.90 31.90 -6.70
C VAL A 570 -9.03 32.16 -7.69
N ALA A 571 -9.36 33.42 -7.89
CA ALA A 571 -10.26 33.90 -8.93
C ALA A 571 -9.75 35.25 -9.48
N ASN A 572 -10.44 35.79 -10.50
CA ASN A 572 -10.09 37.10 -11.06
C ASN A 572 -10.12 38.18 -9.97
N GLY A 573 -9.06 38.99 -9.92
CA GLY A 573 -8.84 40.03 -8.93
C GLY A 573 -8.21 39.54 -7.62
N VAL A 574 -7.49 38.41 -7.66
CA VAL A 574 -6.63 37.94 -6.56
C VAL A 574 -5.40 38.83 -6.43
N ASP A 575 -4.93 39.07 -5.20
CA ASP A 575 -3.67 39.75 -4.96
C ASP A 575 -2.47 38.81 -5.20
N ALA A 576 -1.70 39.09 -6.24
CA ALA A 576 -0.52 38.30 -6.60
C ALA A 576 0.54 38.27 -5.47
N ALA A 577 0.66 39.34 -4.69
CA ALA A 577 1.64 39.38 -3.59
C ALA A 577 1.24 38.43 -2.44
N SER A 578 -0.05 38.36 -2.11
CA SER A 578 -0.59 37.40 -1.14
C SER A 578 -0.41 35.96 -1.62
N VAL A 579 -0.67 35.68 -2.91
CA VAL A 579 -0.41 34.37 -3.54
C VAL A 579 1.06 33.96 -3.38
N ASP A 580 1.99 34.81 -3.84
CA ASP A 580 3.43 34.54 -3.78
C ASP A 580 3.93 34.31 -2.35
N LYS A 581 3.41 35.09 -1.39
CA LYS A 581 3.75 34.95 0.03
C LYS A 581 3.32 33.59 0.58
N LEU A 582 2.07 33.19 0.32
CA LEU A 582 1.53 31.92 0.81
C LEU A 582 2.24 30.73 0.17
N ILE A 583 2.47 30.75 -1.15
CA ILE A 583 3.23 29.71 -1.85
C ILE A 583 4.62 29.55 -1.23
N LYS A 584 5.40 30.63 -1.12
CA LYS A 584 6.76 30.59 -0.57
C LYS A 584 6.79 30.07 0.87
N ALA A 585 5.81 30.45 1.69
CA ALA A 585 5.74 29.97 3.06
C ALA A 585 5.46 28.46 3.14
N LEU A 586 4.59 27.93 2.25
CA LEU A 586 4.31 26.50 2.19
C LEU A 586 5.48 25.69 1.61
N GLU A 587 6.13 26.21 0.56
CA GLU A 587 7.32 25.59 -0.04
C GLU A 587 8.52 25.56 0.92
N ALA A 588 8.65 26.53 1.83
CA ALA A 588 9.68 26.52 2.87
C ALA A 588 9.57 25.31 3.82
N HIS A 589 8.37 24.71 3.92
CA HIS A 589 8.11 23.47 4.65
C HIS A 589 8.01 22.24 3.72
N SER A 590 8.43 22.37 2.46
CA SER A 590 8.35 21.33 1.42
C SER A 590 6.93 20.81 1.17
N ALA A 591 5.89 21.60 1.46
CA ALA A 591 4.53 21.30 1.03
C ALA A 591 4.35 21.64 -0.46
N ARG A 592 3.29 21.11 -1.06
CA ARG A 592 2.93 21.35 -2.47
C ARG A 592 1.69 22.24 -2.57
N PRO A 593 1.83 23.57 -2.60
CA PRO A 593 0.73 24.44 -2.93
C PRO A 593 0.30 24.21 -4.39
N MET A 594 -1.01 24.11 -4.63
CA MET A 594 -1.57 23.97 -5.97
C MET A 594 -2.60 25.07 -6.24
N LEU A 595 -2.39 25.86 -7.29
CA LEU A 595 -3.28 26.98 -7.63
C LEU A 595 -4.51 26.48 -8.37
N LEU A 596 -5.69 26.68 -7.77
CA LEU A 596 -6.98 26.25 -8.31
C LEU A 596 -7.86 27.44 -8.69
N GLY A 597 -8.22 27.49 -9.98
CA GLY A 597 -9.11 28.51 -10.54
C GLY A 597 -10.57 28.04 -10.61
N PRO A 598 -11.52 28.94 -10.96
CA PRO A 598 -12.90 28.55 -11.25
C PRO A 598 -12.98 27.67 -12.51
N THR A 599 -12.03 27.84 -13.42
CA THR A 599 -11.80 27.01 -14.62
C THR A 599 -10.29 26.76 -14.75
N SER A 600 -9.85 25.99 -15.74
CA SER A 600 -8.41 25.81 -16.05
C SER A 600 -7.78 27.01 -16.77
N ALA A 601 -8.53 28.10 -16.99
CA ALA A 601 -7.99 29.31 -17.57
C ALA A 601 -7.18 30.10 -16.52
N PRO A 602 -6.11 30.80 -16.94
CA PRO A 602 -5.40 31.72 -16.05
C PRO A 602 -6.34 32.76 -15.44
N VAL A 603 -6.07 33.14 -14.19
CA VAL A 603 -6.80 34.22 -13.50
C VAL A 603 -6.05 35.53 -13.61
N LYS A 604 -6.77 36.64 -13.77
CA LYS A 604 -6.18 37.98 -13.82
C LYS A 604 -6.02 38.53 -12.41
N ALA A 605 -4.79 38.77 -11.96
CA ALA A 605 -4.49 39.37 -10.67
C ALA A 605 -4.83 40.87 -10.61
N THR A 606 -4.83 41.46 -9.41
CA THR A 606 -5.07 42.90 -9.18
C THR A 606 -4.07 43.81 -9.90
N ASP A 607 -2.82 43.35 -10.08
CA ASP A 607 -1.78 44.05 -10.84
C ASP A 607 -1.91 43.89 -12.37
N GLY A 608 -2.95 43.16 -12.83
CA GLY A 608 -3.26 42.93 -14.22
C GLY A 608 -2.55 41.73 -14.87
N LYS A 609 -1.63 41.06 -14.16
CA LYS A 609 -0.93 39.86 -14.67
C LYS A 609 -1.87 38.66 -14.74
N GLN A 610 -1.57 37.75 -15.66
CA GLN A 610 -2.22 36.45 -15.75
C GLN A 610 -1.46 35.45 -14.87
N LEU A 611 -2.15 34.82 -13.93
CA LEU A 611 -1.63 33.74 -13.11
C LEU A 611 -2.15 32.41 -13.66
N PRO A 612 -1.29 31.52 -14.17
CA PRO A 612 -1.71 30.19 -14.57
C PRO A 612 -2.20 29.42 -13.34
N VAL A 613 -3.25 28.63 -13.53
CA VAL A 613 -3.75 27.69 -12.52
C VAL A 613 -3.41 26.28 -12.95
N GLU A 614 -3.22 25.39 -11.99
CA GLU A 614 -2.89 23.99 -12.25
C GLU A 614 -4.13 23.18 -12.61
N ALA A 615 -5.27 23.52 -12.00
CA ALA A 615 -6.55 22.90 -12.30
C ALA A 615 -7.72 23.83 -11.96
N SER A 616 -8.92 23.44 -12.41
CA SER A 616 -10.16 23.99 -11.87
C SER A 616 -10.50 23.36 -10.53
N MET A 617 -11.23 24.09 -9.67
CA MET A 617 -11.79 23.55 -8.42
C MET A 617 -12.70 22.33 -8.64
N GLU A 618 -13.33 22.22 -9.81
CA GLU A 618 -14.17 21.07 -10.17
C GLU A 618 -13.33 19.85 -10.53
N GLY A 619 -12.23 20.05 -11.25
CA GLY A 619 -11.32 18.99 -11.66
C GLY A 619 -10.50 18.42 -10.50
N MET A 620 -10.21 19.24 -9.48
CA MET A 620 -9.53 18.82 -8.27
C MET A 620 -10.30 19.28 -7.03
N PRO A 621 -11.31 18.53 -6.56
CA PRO A 621 -12.12 18.88 -5.40
C PRO A 621 -11.33 18.82 -4.08
N SER A 622 -11.94 19.35 -3.01
CA SER A 622 -11.28 19.53 -1.70
C SER A 622 -10.70 18.23 -1.14
N ILE A 623 -11.39 17.10 -1.34
CA ILE A 623 -10.99 15.74 -0.93
C ILE A 623 -9.63 15.27 -1.46
N MET A 624 -9.05 15.95 -2.45
CA MET A 624 -7.70 15.64 -2.97
C MET A 624 -6.56 16.36 -2.22
N PHE A 625 -6.89 17.24 -1.28
CA PHE A 625 -5.94 18.12 -0.58
C PHE A 625 -5.95 17.91 0.93
N ASP A 626 -4.83 18.26 1.57
CA ASP A 626 -4.60 18.17 3.01
C ASP A 626 -4.95 19.47 3.76
N GLY A 627 -5.00 20.60 3.04
CA GLY A 627 -5.35 21.90 3.59
C GLY A 627 -5.78 22.87 2.48
N ILE A 628 -6.39 23.98 2.87
CA ILE A 628 -6.95 24.97 1.94
C ILE A 628 -6.53 26.38 2.35
N VAL A 629 -6.04 27.18 1.41
CA VAL A 629 -5.76 28.60 1.63
C VAL A 629 -6.44 29.44 0.56
N VAL A 630 -7.02 30.58 0.97
CA VAL A 630 -7.61 31.57 0.08
C VAL A 630 -6.81 32.87 0.22
N PRO A 631 -5.98 33.21 -0.76
CA PRO A 631 -5.23 34.47 -0.77
C PRO A 631 -6.15 35.68 -0.76
N SER A 632 -5.61 36.83 -0.33
CA SER A 632 -6.36 38.09 -0.32
C SER A 632 -6.66 38.60 -1.73
N GLY A 633 -7.62 39.52 -1.85
CA GLY A 633 -8.05 40.12 -3.11
C GLY A 633 -9.57 40.22 -3.19
N LYS A 634 -10.12 41.40 -2.90
CA LYS A 634 -11.57 41.63 -2.72
C LYS A 634 -12.43 41.05 -3.85
N ALA A 635 -12.04 41.28 -5.11
CA ALA A 635 -12.78 40.79 -6.27
C ALA A 635 -12.69 39.26 -6.42
N SER A 636 -11.55 38.64 -6.07
CA SER A 636 -11.41 37.18 -6.01
C SER A 636 -12.28 36.61 -4.89
N THR A 637 -12.22 37.17 -3.69
CA THR A 637 -13.05 36.78 -2.54
C THR A 637 -14.54 36.87 -2.88
N ASP A 638 -14.99 37.96 -3.51
CA ASP A 638 -16.38 38.14 -3.93
C ASP A 638 -16.80 37.10 -4.98
N ALA A 639 -15.92 36.80 -5.94
CA ALA A 639 -16.18 35.79 -6.96
C ALA A 639 -16.30 34.38 -6.36
N LEU A 640 -15.42 34.03 -5.40
CA LEU A 640 -15.52 32.78 -4.65
C LEU A 640 -16.79 32.73 -3.80
N ALA A 641 -17.15 33.83 -3.13
CA ALA A 641 -18.38 33.95 -2.35
C ALA A 641 -19.66 33.91 -3.20
N ALA A 642 -19.57 34.14 -4.52
CA ALA A 642 -20.68 34.00 -5.45
C ALA A 642 -20.74 32.60 -6.09
N SER A 643 -19.67 31.81 -6.03
CA SER A 643 -19.56 30.50 -6.69
C SER A 643 -20.06 29.35 -5.81
N GLY A 644 -21.08 28.62 -6.27
CA GLY A 644 -21.56 27.41 -5.57
C GLY A 644 -20.49 26.33 -5.42
N LEU A 645 -19.64 26.17 -6.44
CA LEU A 645 -18.51 25.24 -6.43
C LEU A 645 -17.48 25.61 -5.36
N ALA A 646 -17.07 26.87 -5.28
CA ALA A 646 -16.10 27.33 -4.28
C ALA A 646 -16.67 27.22 -2.87
N LYS A 647 -17.95 27.56 -2.67
CA LYS A 647 -18.63 27.35 -1.38
C LYS A 647 -18.63 25.90 -0.96
N HIS A 648 -19.01 24.99 -1.85
CA HIS A 648 -18.99 23.56 -1.57
C HIS A 648 -17.58 23.08 -1.24
N PHE A 649 -16.56 23.49 -1.98
CA PHE A 649 -15.16 23.15 -1.72
C PHE A 649 -14.74 23.53 -0.29
N LEU A 650 -15.07 24.74 0.16
CA LEU A 650 -14.73 25.23 1.49
C LEU A 650 -15.52 24.53 2.60
N LEU A 651 -16.83 24.33 2.39
CA LEU A 651 -17.68 23.61 3.35
C LEU A 651 -17.25 22.14 3.48
N GLU A 652 -16.91 21.49 2.37
CA GLU A 652 -16.43 20.10 2.35
C GLU A 652 -15.07 19.98 3.05
N GLY A 653 -14.12 20.88 2.78
CA GLY A 653 -12.85 20.92 3.47
C GLY A 653 -12.99 21.11 4.98
N TYR A 654 -13.91 21.98 5.41
CA TYR A 654 -14.23 22.17 6.83
C TYR A 654 -14.86 20.92 7.45
N LYS A 655 -15.83 20.30 6.75
CA LYS A 655 -16.51 19.06 7.16
C LYS A 655 -15.54 17.89 7.30
N HIS A 656 -14.53 17.83 6.44
CA HIS A 656 -13.46 16.83 6.50
C HIS A 656 -12.29 17.24 7.40
N LEU A 657 -12.50 18.22 8.28
CA LEU A 657 -11.59 18.61 9.36
C LEU A 657 -10.22 19.12 8.90
N LYS A 658 -10.15 19.70 7.69
CA LYS A 658 -8.87 20.20 7.14
C LYS A 658 -8.49 21.53 7.76
N ALA A 659 -7.19 21.80 7.80
CA ALA A 659 -6.70 23.13 8.12
C ALA A 659 -7.05 24.10 6.97
N MET A 660 -7.43 25.33 7.31
CA MET A 660 -7.95 26.32 6.37
C MET A 660 -7.47 27.73 6.73
N VAL A 661 -7.07 28.52 5.74
CA VAL A 661 -6.90 29.97 5.83
C VAL A 661 -7.91 30.64 4.91
N LEU A 662 -8.87 31.37 5.47
CA LEU A 662 -9.93 32.06 4.73
C LEU A 662 -9.97 33.55 5.06
N THR A 663 -10.62 34.35 4.21
CA THR A 663 -11.00 35.71 4.61
C THR A 663 -12.18 35.65 5.59
N LYS A 664 -12.28 36.65 6.47
CA LYS A 664 -13.38 36.77 7.44
C LYS A 664 -14.76 36.82 6.75
N GLU A 665 -14.84 37.46 5.58
CA GLU A 665 -16.06 37.57 4.78
C GLU A 665 -16.52 36.19 4.29
N LEU A 666 -15.61 35.36 3.79
CA LEU A 666 -15.93 34.01 3.32
C LEU A 666 -16.37 33.10 4.47
N ALA A 667 -15.62 33.09 5.58
CA ALA A 667 -15.97 32.27 6.73
C ALA A 667 -17.34 32.64 7.30
N THR A 668 -17.62 33.94 7.45
CA THR A 668 -18.91 34.45 7.95
C THR A 668 -20.03 34.12 6.97
N GLY A 669 -19.83 34.33 5.66
CA GLY A 669 -20.83 34.04 4.63
C GLY A 669 -21.18 32.56 4.49
N LEU A 670 -20.28 31.66 4.91
CA LEU A 670 -20.48 30.21 4.96
C LEU A 670 -20.98 29.70 6.32
N GLY A 671 -21.07 30.56 7.33
CA GLY A 671 -21.44 30.16 8.70
C GLY A 671 -20.38 29.30 9.40
N LEU A 672 -19.12 29.38 8.98
CA LEU A 672 -18.02 28.62 9.57
C LEU A 672 -17.46 29.36 10.81
N LYS A 673 -17.12 28.59 11.84
CA LYS A 673 -16.59 29.14 13.10
C LYS A 673 -15.08 29.02 13.13
N GLU A 674 -14.41 30.11 13.48
CA GLU A 674 -12.97 30.13 13.73
C GLU A 674 -12.61 29.12 14.83
N ASP A 675 -11.54 28.36 14.60
CA ASP A 675 -10.98 27.40 15.56
C ASP A 675 -9.46 27.30 15.35
N LYS A 676 -8.82 26.30 15.97
CA LYS A 676 -7.36 26.13 15.89
C LYS A 676 -6.83 25.86 14.48
N GLY A 677 -7.68 25.48 13.52
CA GLY A 677 -7.29 25.21 12.14
C GLY A 677 -8.20 25.85 11.10
N LEU A 678 -9.09 26.79 11.45
CA LEU A 678 -9.71 27.72 10.51
C LEU A 678 -9.27 29.12 10.92
N LEU A 679 -8.36 29.70 10.14
CA LEU A 679 -7.73 30.97 10.45
C LEU A 679 -8.22 32.06 9.48
N LEU A 680 -8.51 33.24 10.01
CA LEU A 680 -9.20 34.31 9.27
C LEU A 680 -8.27 35.43 8.76
N ALA A 681 -6.96 35.19 8.74
CA ALA A 681 -5.92 36.11 8.30
C ALA A 681 -4.80 35.35 7.58
N ASP A 682 -4.06 36.02 6.70
CA ASP A 682 -2.91 35.49 5.95
C ASP A 682 -1.56 36.07 6.44
N ASP A 683 -1.51 36.52 7.70
CA ASP A 683 -0.27 36.96 8.34
C ASP A 683 0.64 35.77 8.70
N GLN A 684 1.90 36.05 9.07
CA GLN A 684 2.87 34.98 9.37
C GLN A 684 2.40 34.07 10.50
N LYS A 685 1.78 34.64 11.54
CA LYS A 685 1.29 33.88 12.70
C LYS A 685 0.18 32.91 12.30
N ALA A 686 -0.71 33.34 11.41
CA ALA A 686 -1.76 32.48 10.87
C ALA A 686 -1.16 31.37 9.99
N VAL A 687 -0.19 31.69 9.12
CA VAL A 687 0.48 30.66 8.31
C VAL A 687 1.20 29.62 9.19
N ASP A 688 1.91 30.05 10.24
CA ASP A 688 2.57 29.14 11.18
C ASP A 688 1.56 28.21 11.89
N ALA A 689 0.42 28.77 12.31
CA ALA A 689 -0.65 27.99 12.94
C ALA A 689 -1.33 27.04 11.93
N PHE A 690 -1.47 27.44 10.67
CA PHE A 690 -1.97 26.58 9.58
C PHE A 690 -1.02 25.41 9.34
N VAL A 691 0.29 25.66 9.22
CA VAL A 691 1.31 24.60 9.05
C VAL A 691 1.23 23.60 10.19
N LYS A 692 1.16 24.07 11.44
CA LYS A 692 1.00 23.20 12.62
C LYS A 692 -0.31 22.40 12.60
N ALA A 693 -1.40 22.99 12.12
CA ALA A 693 -2.68 22.28 11.99
C ALA A 693 -2.64 21.19 10.89
N VAL A 694 -1.96 21.44 9.76
CA VAL A 694 -1.72 20.43 8.71
C VAL A 694 -0.80 19.33 9.21
N GLU A 695 0.22 19.66 10.01
CA GLU A 695 1.10 18.68 10.66
C GLU A 695 0.33 17.75 11.61
N GLY A 696 -0.67 18.29 12.32
CA GLY A 696 -1.65 17.52 13.10
C GLY A 696 -2.63 16.69 12.26
N HIS A 697 -2.49 16.68 10.93
CA HIS A 697 -3.29 16.02 9.91
C HIS A 697 -4.74 16.49 9.77
N ARG A 698 -5.48 16.58 10.89
CA ARG A 698 -6.87 17.07 10.95
C ARG A 698 -7.13 17.84 12.24
N VAL A 699 -8.13 18.71 12.19
CA VAL A 699 -8.65 19.46 13.35
C VAL A 699 -9.70 18.61 14.06
N TRP A 700 -9.28 17.59 14.81
CA TRP A 700 -10.18 16.62 15.45
C TRP A 700 -11.24 17.24 16.38
N GLU A 701 -10.88 18.34 17.06
CA GLU A 701 -11.77 19.10 17.94
C GLU A 701 -12.99 19.69 17.19
N ARG A 702 -12.93 19.80 15.86
CA ARG A 702 -14.00 20.30 15.00
C ARG A 702 -15.08 19.26 14.70
N GLU A 703 -14.84 17.96 14.93
CA GLU A 703 -15.71 16.88 14.46
C GLU A 703 -17.20 17.09 14.77
N ALA A 704 -17.54 17.41 16.02
CA ALA A 704 -18.91 17.66 16.43
C ALA A 704 -19.56 18.86 15.72
N ALA A 705 -18.79 19.92 15.44
CA ALA A 705 -19.27 21.07 14.68
C ALA A 705 -19.41 20.77 13.18
N ALA A 706 -18.55 19.90 12.65
CA ALA A 706 -18.53 19.50 11.25
C ALA A 706 -19.75 18.65 10.85
N GLU A 707 -20.35 17.90 11.78
CA GLU A 707 -21.56 17.08 11.50
C GLU A 707 -22.76 17.92 11.04
N ALA A 708 -22.87 19.18 11.49
CA ALA A 708 -23.95 20.09 11.09
C ALA A 708 -23.70 20.77 9.73
N VAL A 709 -22.53 20.55 9.10
CA VAL A 709 -22.15 21.23 7.85
C VAL A 709 -22.78 20.51 6.64
N PRO A 710 -23.56 21.23 5.80
CA PRO A 710 -24.26 20.64 4.66
C PRO A 710 -23.33 20.55 3.43
N ALA A 711 -22.36 19.64 3.47
CA ALA A 711 -21.39 19.39 2.40
C ALA A 711 -21.13 17.90 2.14
#